data_AF-A0ABD7SAA9-F1
#
_entry.id   AF-A0ABD7SAA9-F1
#
_cell.length_a   1.000
_cell.length_b   1.000
_cell.length_c   1.000
_cell.angle_alpha   90.00
_cell.angle_beta   90.00
_cell.angle_gamma   90.00
#
_symmetry.space_group_name_H-M   'P 1'
#
loop_
_entity.id
_entity.type
_entity.pdbx_description
1 polymer ?
#
loop_
_entity_poly.entity_id
_entity_poly.type
_entity_poly.pdbx_seq_one_letter_code
_entity_poly.pdbx_strand_id
1 'polypeptide(L)'
;MTMPVRARWRALPRALRWPLLALIALYASYVLLGNLLLNTPLGPAALNRSPDKFTMQWGPGLTWWPGRVVLWDVDLQGHSTRTNWNAYVQRMSGQIRLLPLLHRQLLVPELHAHGVRGGMQAAVVAPGASAAQSSAATQATRAAVAPVKGGADTPAAPAHEGMPTATPNVENTAATQPPAQNLGVTTATTTTNATPTTGVTQSAQRVDAQASTPTSPTAWTLQFDHIVADHVQDLALRQLHIEGDGQLQLGLFKQLRGGPMEIFPSRAVFESARVRWGEREVLRNGQLRIEASIARHSPDQASGRAVLQLTDALIALHGDTAALDVTRNAQGRHTVATRAGKGRADGELRWIRGALQSGSQLRWRAPLHDSTRAPAALLGELTAQLQVDQNMRVQVRMPEPADAGLTLDADLRVQGRQLPLQSMRSLLPRTSGHARLHWQLSSLRWIPALFPDVDWLTLEGDGLVDADLQIDRGQLAAGSRLQVPHVQAQVGVMGHAITGQASADLRVDADANGQLLPALALKMQQFSIAHSDATTRPFVQGSDLRLDLQTRADARNLSSLRDATRAHLVFTNARVPDLRAYNRYLPQQQLRFDGGNGVLSGDLQIEPGGRIGKGGLRIGARAARLQFAGLALRGDVDADLRLQRGDLRAENFSLDASSIQLRNVGFTGPDGQRRDGWWARIVLDDTRMQWRQPVGVDGRVRIQVRDLAFLMALYTRDRSIPNWMLQLVDAGQAQLTARVHWQGETVIVDRLQARNERFQGDARLRLQGNQRSGSLLARWGLLSAAVGLRGDVPEWHLLRAQQWYRAQPDLLR
;
A
#
# COMPACT_ATOMS: atom_id res chain seq x y z
N MET A 1 5.03 28.97 -90.35
CA MET A 1 4.28 30.14 -89.85
C MET A 1 3.35 29.72 -88.72
N THR A 2 3.71 30.07 -87.48
CA THR A 2 2.93 29.77 -86.28
C THR A 2 1.71 30.69 -86.22
N MET A 3 0.52 30.13 -86.43
CA MET A 3 -0.73 30.89 -86.27
C MET A 3 -0.81 31.49 -84.86
N PRO A 4 -1.19 32.78 -84.71
CA PRO A 4 -1.35 33.40 -83.41
C PRO A 4 -2.45 32.69 -82.62
N VAL A 5 -2.27 32.53 -81.32
CA VAL A 5 -3.18 31.81 -80.40
C VAL A 5 -4.64 32.28 -80.55
N ARG A 6 -4.85 33.57 -80.87
CA ARG A 6 -6.17 34.16 -81.14
C ARG A 6 -6.89 33.58 -82.37
N ALA A 7 -6.15 33.14 -83.39
CA ALA A 7 -6.71 32.56 -84.62
C ALA A 7 -7.19 31.11 -84.40
N ARG A 8 -6.45 30.31 -83.61
CA ARG A 8 -6.86 28.93 -83.25
C ARG A 8 -8.11 28.89 -82.37
N TRP A 9 -8.27 29.86 -81.47
CA TRP A 9 -9.47 30.00 -80.63
C TRP A 9 -10.74 30.34 -81.42
N ARG A 10 -10.61 30.99 -82.58
CA ARG A 10 -11.73 31.33 -83.47
C ARG A 10 -12.17 30.19 -84.40
N ALA A 11 -11.44 29.08 -84.46
CA ALA A 11 -11.80 27.88 -85.23
C ALA A 11 -12.63 26.85 -84.43
N LEU A 12 -12.68 26.94 -83.10
CA LEU A 12 -13.49 26.04 -82.26
C LEU A 12 -14.99 26.37 -82.34
N PRO A 13 -15.92 25.40 -82.40
CA PRO A 13 -17.36 25.68 -82.37
C PRO A 13 -17.77 26.44 -81.10
N ARG A 14 -18.70 27.41 -81.21
CA ARG A 14 -19.18 28.25 -80.08
C ARG A 14 -19.64 27.42 -78.88
N ALA A 15 -20.22 26.23 -79.13
CA ALA A 15 -20.67 25.28 -78.11
C ALA A 15 -19.54 24.75 -77.19
N LEU A 16 -18.28 24.75 -77.65
CA LEU A 16 -17.13 24.29 -76.85
C LEU A 16 -16.38 25.42 -76.15
N ARG A 17 -16.49 26.66 -76.64
CA ARG A 17 -15.74 27.82 -76.10
C ARG A 17 -16.26 28.26 -74.73
N TRP A 18 -17.57 28.35 -74.58
CA TRP A 18 -18.21 28.75 -73.32
C TRP A 18 -17.95 27.78 -72.16
N PRO A 19 -18.09 26.44 -72.31
CA PRO A 19 -17.74 25.53 -71.23
C PRO A 19 -16.23 25.52 -70.92
N LEU A 20 -15.37 25.66 -71.94
CA LEU A 20 -13.92 25.77 -71.72
C LEU A 20 -13.56 27.06 -70.97
N LEU A 21 -14.14 28.20 -71.33
CA LEU A 21 -13.94 29.48 -70.64
C LEU A 21 -14.51 29.44 -69.21
N ALA A 22 -15.68 28.85 -69.01
CA ALA A 22 -16.26 28.66 -67.68
C ALA A 22 -15.35 27.80 -66.80
N LEU A 23 -14.77 26.72 -67.35
CA LEU A 23 -13.84 25.86 -66.63
C LEU A 23 -12.52 26.55 -66.29
N ILE A 24 -11.95 27.33 -67.23
CA ILE A 24 -10.75 28.15 -67.00
C ILE A 24 -11.04 29.23 -65.95
N ALA A 25 -12.17 29.92 -66.03
CA ALA A 25 -12.56 30.96 -65.07
C ALA A 25 -12.85 30.38 -63.68
N LEU A 26 -13.47 29.20 -63.60
CA LEU A 26 -13.69 28.48 -62.35
C LEU A 26 -12.35 28.06 -61.72
N TYR A 27 -11.42 27.54 -62.52
CA TYR A 27 -10.07 27.18 -62.06
C TYR A 27 -9.26 28.40 -61.64
N ALA A 28 -9.27 29.48 -62.42
CA ALA A 28 -8.58 30.73 -62.07
C ALA A 28 -9.16 31.34 -60.79
N SER A 29 -10.49 31.33 -60.64
CA SER A 29 -11.18 31.73 -59.41
C SER A 29 -10.77 30.85 -58.24
N TYR A 30 -10.67 29.54 -58.43
CA TYR A 30 -10.19 28.60 -57.40
C TYR A 30 -8.77 28.93 -56.95
N VAL A 31 -7.83 29.12 -57.88
CA VAL A 31 -6.44 29.44 -57.57
C VAL A 31 -6.38 30.78 -56.84
N LEU A 32 -7.09 31.80 -57.30
CA LEU A 32 -7.10 33.12 -56.68
C LEU A 32 -7.70 33.09 -55.27
N LEU A 33 -8.90 32.52 -55.10
CA LEU A 33 -9.57 32.41 -53.80
C LEU A 33 -8.82 31.48 -52.84
N GLY A 34 -8.27 30.39 -53.34
CA GLY A 34 -7.48 29.44 -52.56
C GLY A 34 -6.21 30.09 -52.00
N ASN A 35 -5.45 30.79 -52.83
CA ASN A 35 -4.24 31.48 -52.38
C ASN A 35 -4.55 32.72 -51.53
N LEU A 36 -5.66 33.42 -51.77
CA LEU A 36 -6.14 34.48 -50.90
C LEU A 36 -6.47 33.91 -49.51
N LEU A 37 -7.23 32.80 -49.43
CA LEU A 37 -7.57 32.15 -48.17
C LEU A 37 -6.32 31.68 -47.41
N LEU A 38 -5.34 31.09 -48.10
CA LEU A 38 -4.12 30.57 -47.49
C LEU A 38 -3.17 31.66 -46.98
N ASN A 39 -3.09 32.82 -47.64
CA ASN A 39 -2.14 33.89 -47.29
C ASN A 39 -2.79 35.08 -46.56
N THR A 40 -4.05 34.97 -46.15
CA THR A 40 -4.75 35.99 -45.36
C THR A 40 -5.20 35.41 -44.02
N PRO A 41 -5.54 36.26 -43.03
CA PRO A 41 -6.05 35.81 -41.73
C PRO A 41 -7.33 34.96 -41.81
N LEU A 42 -8.02 34.96 -42.97
CA LEU A 42 -9.21 34.16 -43.22
C LEU A 42 -8.93 32.66 -43.13
N GLY A 43 -7.75 32.20 -43.55
CA GLY A 43 -7.36 30.79 -43.49
C GLY A 43 -7.26 30.27 -42.05
N PRO A 44 -6.37 30.84 -41.21
CA PRO A 44 -6.27 30.46 -39.80
C PRO A 44 -7.59 30.64 -39.04
N ALA A 45 -8.36 31.70 -39.31
CA ALA A 45 -9.66 31.91 -38.68
C ALA A 45 -10.70 30.82 -39.04
N ALA A 46 -10.64 30.26 -40.25
CA ALA A 46 -11.53 29.19 -40.68
C ALA A 46 -11.23 27.84 -40.00
N LEU A 47 -9.94 27.53 -39.74
CA LEU A 47 -9.52 26.30 -39.06
C LEU A 47 -9.60 26.42 -37.52
N ASN A 48 -9.25 27.58 -36.96
CA ASN A 48 -9.16 27.80 -35.51
C ASN A 48 -10.52 28.19 -34.88
N ARG A 49 -11.60 27.45 -35.20
CA ARG A 49 -12.95 27.71 -34.66
C ARG A 49 -13.09 27.43 -33.16
N SER A 50 -12.16 26.69 -32.57
CA SER A 50 -12.10 26.41 -31.13
C SER A 50 -10.65 26.48 -30.67
N PRO A 51 -10.09 27.69 -30.53
CA PRO A 51 -8.66 27.89 -30.26
C PRO A 51 -8.21 27.25 -28.95
N ASP A 52 -9.12 27.07 -27.98
CA ASP A 52 -8.83 26.36 -26.72
C ASP A 52 -8.51 24.86 -26.90
N LYS A 53 -8.88 24.27 -28.06
CA LYS A 53 -8.71 22.84 -28.35
C LYS A 53 -7.70 22.57 -29.45
N PHE A 54 -7.62 23.44 -30.43
CA PHE A 54 -6.72 23.28 -31.57
C PHE A 54 -6.41 24.64 -32.20
N THR A 55 -5.14 24.90 -32.41
CA THR A 55 -4.64 26.04 -33.17
C THR A 55 -3.68 25.55 -34.24
N MET A 56 -3.84 26.09 -35.43
CA MET A 56 -2.91 25.92 -36.53
C MET A 56 -2.60 27.29 -37.11
N GLN A 57 -1.31 27.57 -37.21
CA GLN A 57 -0.76 28.77 -37.83
C GLN A 57 0.26 28.32 -38.87
N TRP A 58 0.42 29.11 -39.92
CA TRP A 58 1.42 28.88 -40.96
C TRP A 58 1.86 30.21 -41.54
N GLY A 59 3.05 30.25 -42.12
CA GLY A 59 3.57 31.39 -42.85
C GLY A 59 2.94 31.48 -44.24
N PRO A 60 3.73 31.48 -45.33
CA PRO A 60 3.16 31.46 -46.68
C PRO A 60 2.46 30.12 -46.97
N GLY A 61 1.52 30.14 -47.91
CA GLY A 61 0.83 28.95 -48.41
C GLY A 61 0.52 29.04 -49.90
N LEU A 62 0.55 27.89 -50.60
CA LEU A 62 0.31 27.79 -52.03
C LEU A 62 -0.65 26.65 -52.35
N THR A 63 -1.65 26.93 -53.19
CA THR A 63 -2.48 25.91 -53.85
C THR A 63 -2.53 26.16 -55.36
N TRP A 64 -2.21 25.14 -56.15
CA TRP A 64 -2.22 25.20 -57.61
C TRP A 64 -3.08 24.11 -58.25
N TRP A 65 -3.57 23.15 -57.47
CA TRP A 65 -4.48 22.10 -57.94
C TRP A 65 -5.54 21.85 -56.87
N PRO A 66 -6.82 21.61 -57.23
CA PRO A 66 -7.87 21.30 -56.27
C PRO A 66 -7.47 20.27 -55.21
N GLY A 67 -7.36 20.75 -53.97
CA GLY A 67 -7.01 19.95 -52.79
C GLY A 67 -5.51 19.79 -52.51
N ARG A 68 -4.61 20.23 -53.40
CA ARG A 68 -3.16 20.15 -53.19
C ARG A 68 -2.65 21.45 -52.56
N VAL A 69 -2.09 21.34 -51.35
CA VAL A 69 -1.67 22.50 -50.57
C VAL A 69 -0.21 22.34 -50.17
N VAL A 70 0.56 23.43 -50.23
CA VAL A 70 1.91 23.55 -49.68
C VAL A 70 1.91 24.70 -48.68
N LEU A 71 2.35 24.46 -47.45
CA LEU A 71 2.46 25.42 -46.36
C LEU A 71 3.91 25.45 -45.85
N TRP A 72 4.36 26.61 -45.40
CA TRP A 72 5.66 26.79 -44.77
C TRP A 72 5.50 27.30 -43.33
N ASP A 73 6.47 26.99 -42.48
CA ASP A 73 6.50 27.42 -41.06
C ASP A 73 5.19 27.14 -40.32
N VAL A 74 4.75 25.88 -40.40
CA VAL A 74 3.49 25.44 -39.82
C VAL A 74 3.70 25.15 -38.34
N ASP A 75 2.97 25.86 -37.47
CA ASP A 75 2.87 25.59 -36.04
C ASP A 75 1.47 25.07 -35.72
N LEU A 76 1.43 23.87 -35.17
CA LEU A 76 0.22 23.17 -34.74
C LEU A 76 0.27 22.98 -33.24
N GLN A 77 -0.82 23.31 -32.56
CA GLN A 77 -0.96 23.03 -31.14
C GLN A 77 -2.36 22.49 -30.87
N GLY A 78 -2.47 21.55 -29.95
CA GLY A 78 -3.75 20.98 -29.59
C GLY A 78 -3.79 20.56 -28.13
N HIS A 79 -4.97 20.77 -27.53
CA HIS A 79 -5.23 20.51 -26.14
C HIS A 79 -6.49 19.64 -26.02
N SER A 80 -6.38 18.56 -25.27
CA SER A 80 -7.47 17.65 -24.95
C SER A 80 -7.51 17.42 -23.44
N THR A 81 -8.59 16.84 -22.93
CA THR A 81 -8.77 16.56 -21.49
C THR A 81 -7.65 15.73 -20.88
N ARG A 82 -6.87 15.00 -21.68
CA ARG A 82 -5.80 14.10 -21.22
C ARG A 82 -4.43 14.39 -21.81
N THR A 83 -4.35 15.16 -22.89
CA THR A 83 -3.12 15.29 -23.68
C THR A 83 -3.00 16.67 -24.31
N ASN A 84 -1.82 17.25 -24.19
CA ASN A 84 -1.42 18.45 -24.92
C ASN A 84 -0.37 18.04 -25.95
N TRP A 85 -0.41 18.62 -27.13
CA TRP A 85 0.57 18.34 -28.16
C TRP A 85 0.88 19.60 -28.97
N ASN A 86 2.10 19.66 -29.47
CA ASN A 86 2.57 20.68 -30.39
C ASN A 86 3.36 20.04 -31.53
N ALA A 87 3.38 20.67 -32.68
CA ALA A 87 4.19 20.27 -33.81
C ALA A 87 4.53 21.49 -34.65
N TYR A 88 5.82 21.71 -34.84
CA TYR A 88 6.36 22.63 -35.81
C TYR A 88 6.85 21.86 -37.03
N VAL A 89 6.51 22.35 -38.22
CA VAL A 89 6.91 21.77 -39.50
C VAL A 89 7.40 22.89 -40.40
N GLN A 90 8.66 22.83 -40.82
CA GLN A 90 9.26 23.86 -41.68
C GLN A 90 8.56 23.94 -43.04
N ARG A 91 8.24 22.78 -43.64
CA ARG A 91 7.48 22.71 -44.90
C ARG A 91 6.55 21.52 -44.88
N MET A 92 5.28 21.76 -45.19
CA MET A 92 4.25 20.74 -45.28
C MET A 92 3.59 20.78 -46.65
N SER A 93 3.46 19.65 -47.34
CA SER A 93 2.72 19.56 -48.60
C SER A 93 1.86 18.31 -48.62
N GLY A 94 0.61 18.42 -49.06
CA GLY A 94 -0.28 17.26 -49.08
C GLY A 94 -1.46 17.43 -50.01
N GLN A 95 -2.22 16.35 -50.16
CA GLN A 95 -3.46 16.34 -50.89
C GLN A 95 -4.64 16.09 -49.95
N ILE A 96 -5.64 16.96 -50.01
CA ILE A 96 -6.89 16.85 -49.27
C ILE A 96 -7.99 16.51 -50.26
N ARG A 97 -8.77 15.45 -49.97
CA ARG A 97 -9.96 15.15 -50.77
C ARG A 97 -11.07 16.12 -50.38
N LEU A 98 -11.54 16.91 -51.34
CA LEU A 98 -12.53 17.97 -51.09
C LEU A 98 -13.97 17.44 -50.93
N LEU A 99 -14.35 16.41 -51.70
CA LEU A 99 -15.71 15.84 -51.67
C LEU A 99 -16.09 15.22 -50.30
N PRO A 100 -15.20 14.46 -49.61
CA PRO A 100 -15.50 13.93 -48.28
C PRO A 100 -15.70 15.00 -47.20
N LEU A 101 -15.19 16.22 -47.38
CA LEU A 101 -15.38 17.31 -46.41
C LEU A 101 -16.87 17.67 -46.24
N LEU A 102 -17.67 17.54 -47.30
CA LEU A 102 -19.14 17.74 -47.26
C LEU A 102 -19.82 16.73 -46.31
N HIS A 103 -19.18 15.58 -46.09
CA HIS A 103 -19.64 14.49 -45.23
C HIS A 103 -18.90 14.46 -43.88
N ARG A 104 -18.22 15.55 -43.49
CA ARG A 104 -17.43 15.66 -42.25
C ARG A 104 -16.29 14.64 -42.15
N GLN A 105 -15.68 14.31 -43.29
CA GLN A 105 -14.52 13.44 -43.36
C GLN A 105 -13.34 14.24 -43.90
N LEU A 106 -12.29 14.36 -43.10
CA LEU A 106 -11.00 14.86 -43.55
C LEU A 106 -10.16 13.66 -43.99
N LEU A 107 -10.08 13.44 -45.30
CA LEU A 107 -9.26 12.40 -45.90
C LEU A 107 -8.04 13.04 -46.56
N VAL A 108 -6.87 12.71 -46.04
CA VAL A 108 -5.56 13.14 -46.53
C VAL A 108 -4.80 11.89 -46.97
N PRO A 109 -4.84 11.52 -48.27
CA PRO A 109 -4.18 10.30 -48.74
C PRO A 109 -2.66 10.37 -48.60
N GLU A 110 -2.10 11.56 -48.75
CA GLU A 110 -0.65 11.77 -48.74
C GLU A 110 -0.32 13.14 -48.13
N LEU A 111 0.58 13.13 -47.16
CA LEU A 111 1.11 14.31 -46.48
C LEU A 111 2.63 14.17 -46.34
N HIS A 112 3.36 15.10 -46.93
CA HIS A 112 4.82 15.22 -46.80
C HIS A 112 5.14 16.38 -45.87
N ALA A 113 5.98 16.14 -44.89
CA ALA A 113 6.46 17.12 -43.93
C ALA A 113 7.99 17.10 -43.93
N HIS A 114 8.60 18.28 -43.82
CA HIS A 114 10.05 18.42 -43.76
C HIS A 114 10.43 19.32 -42.59
N GLY A 115 11.48 18.97 -41.87
CA GLY A 115 11.97 19.73 -40.72
C GLY A 115 10.96 19.72 -39.58
N VAL A 116 10.64 18.51 -39.09
CA VAL A 116 9.59 18.30 -38.08
C VAL A 116 10.18 18.33 -36.68
N ARG A 117 9.53 19.08 -35.79
CA ARG A 117 9.75 19.05 -34.34
C ARG A 117 8.40 18.96 -33.66
N GLY A 118 8.19 18.05 -32.74
CA GLY A 118 6.86 17.98 -32.11
C GLY A 118 6.78 17.01 -30.95
N GLY A 119 5.84 17.29 -30.07
CA GLY A 119 5.68 16.56 -28.83
C GLY A 119 4.23 16.32 -28.45
N MET A 120 3.98 15.22 -27.76
CA MET A 120 2.74 14.97 -27.02
C MET A 120 3.06 14.74 -25.55
N GLN A 121 2.39 15.47 -24.66
CA GLN A 121 2.53 15.38 -23.22
C GLN A 121 1.17 15.10 -22.57
N ALA A 122 1.16 14.56 -21.35
CA ALA A 122 -0.06 14.45 -20.58
C ALA A 122 -0.54 15.85 -20.17
N ALA A 123 -1.85 16.14 -20.30
CA ALA A 123 -2.39 17.39 -19.83
C ALA A 123 -2.22 17.47 -18.30
N VAL A 124 -1.51 18.49 -17.82
CA VAL A 124 -1.39 18.77 -16.38
C VAL A 124 -2.75 19.27 -15.91
N VAL A 125 -3.47 18.46 -15.14
CA VAL A 125 -4.62 18.95 -14.37
C VAL A 125 -4.04 19.79 -13.24
N ALA A 126 -3.98 21.10 -13.41
CA ALA A 126 -3.65 22.02 -12.33
C ALA A 126 -4.69 21.81 -11.19
N PRO A 127 -4.29 21.44 -9.96
CA PRO A 127 -5.19 21.51 -8.82
C PRO A 127 -5.40 22.99 -8.51
N GLY A 128 -6.51 23.57 -8.98
CA GLY A 128 -6.86 24.95 -8.67
C GLY A 128 -7.38 25.78 -9.83
N ALA A 129 -8.34 25.27 -10.60
CA ALA A 129 -9.18 26.11 -11.46
C ALA A 129 -10.58 26.28 -10.84
N SER A 130 -10.62 26.73 -9.59
CA SER A 130 -11.85 27.28 -8.97
C SER A 130 -11.57 28.56 -8.15
N ALA A 131 -10.36 29.12 -8.21
CA ALA A 131 -9.97 30.31 -7.44
C ALA A 131 -9.55 31.52 -8.29
N ALA A 132 -9.60 31.44 -9.63
CA ALA A 132 -9.22 32.54 -10.53
C ALA A 132 -10.41 33.25 -11.20
N GLN A 133 -11.61 33.19 -10.60
CA GLN A 133 -12.77 34.02 -11.01
C GLN A 133 -13.17 35.07 -9.95
N SER A 134 -12.40 35.24 -8.86
CA SER A 134 -12.73 36.22 -7.81
C SER A 134 -11.78 37.43 -7.74
N SER A 135 -10.91 37.66 -8.73
CA SER A 135 -9.99 38.83 -8.75
C SER A 135 -10.36 39.92 -9.75
N ALA A 136 -11.54 39.87 -10.38
CA ALA A 136 -12.00 40.88 -11.35
C ALA A 136 -13.15 41.79 -10.85
N ALA A 137 -13.58 41.65 -9.59
CA ALA A 137 -14.71 42.42 -9.04
C ALA A 137 -14.32 43.42 -7.93
N THR A 138 -13.04 43.81 -7.83
CA THR A 138 -12.59 44.77 -6.79
C THR A 138 -11.61 45.82 -7.33
N GLN A 139 -11.86 46.33 -8.54
CA GLN A 139 -11.08 47.47 -9.08
C GLN A 139 -11.93 48.59 -9.71
N ALA A 140 -13.25 48.60 -9.50
CA ALA A 140 -14.12 49.65 -10.03
C ALA A 140 -15.08 50.24 -8.98
N THR A 141 -14.62 50.55 -7.77
CA THR A 141 -15.29 51.57 -6.93
C THR A 141 -14.33 52.11 -5.88
N ARG A 142 -13.64 53.21 -6.19
CA ARG A 142 -13.31 54.36 -5.30
C ARG A 142 -12.09 55.12 -5.83
N ALA A 143 -12.37 56.12 -6.65
CA ALA A 143 -11.60 57.35 -6.65
C ALA A 143 -12.36 58.37 -5.79
N ALA A 144 -11.77 58.80 -4.66
CA ALA A 144 -11.95 60.12 -4.03
C ALA A 144 -11.25 60.16 -2.64
N VAL A 145 -9.99 60.62 -2.65
CA VAL A 145 -9.36 61.63 -1.78
C VAL A 145 -9.76 61.70 -0.27
N ALA A 146 -8.83 61.22 0.58
CA ALA A 146 -8.21 61.73 1.83
C ALA A 146 -8.72 63.01 2.59
N PRO A 147 -8.21 63.33 3.81
CA PRO A 147 -7.78 62.51 4.98
C PRO A 147 -8.28 63.07 6.36
N VAL A 148 -7.91 62.45 7.50
CA VAL A 148 -7.27 63.08 8.71
C VAL A 148 -7.47 62.29 10.03
N LYS A 149 -6.30 61.97 10.65
CA LYS A 149 -5.88 61.83 12.07
C LYS A 149 -6.79 61.23 13.17
N GLY A 150 -6.20 60.26 13.89
CA GLY A 150 -5.67 60.52 15.25
C GLY A 150 -6.27 59.71 16.41
N GLY A 151 -5.39 59.05 17.19
CA GLY A 151 -5.50 58.69 18.62
C GLY A 151 -6.59 57.69 19.05
N ALA A 152 -6.26 56.49 19.52
CA ALA A 152 -5.79 56.14 20.88
C ALA A 152 -6.95 55.80 21.85
N ASP A 153 -6.66 54.80 22.68
CA ASP A 153 -7.30 54.42 23.96
C ASP A 153 -8.46 53.41 23.99
N THR A 154 -8.08 52.17 24.31
CA THR A 154 -8.71 51.23 25.29
C THR A 154 -8.94 51.95 26.64
N PRO A 155 -9.83 51.57 27.61
CA PRO A 155 -10.15 50.18 27.98
C PRO A 155 -11.52 49.87 28.68
N ALA A 156 -11.67 48.58 29.06
CA ALA A 156 -12.40 48.02 30.21
C ALA A 156 -13.96 47.97 30.17
N ALA A 157 -14.59 46.78 30.08
CA ALA A 157 -14.94 45.82 31.15
C ALA A 157 -16.39 46.03 31.69
N PRO A 158 -16.98 45.14 32.52
CA PRO A 158 -17.32 43.74 32.27
C PRO A 158 -18.77 43.37 32.71
N ALA A 159 -19.09 42.06 32.68
CA ALA A 159 -20.11 41.33 33.46
C ALA A 159 -21.59 41.39 33.04
N HIS A 160 -22.19 40.23 32.72
CA HIS A 160 -22.96 39.49 33.72
C HIS A 160 -23.34 38.06 33.28
N GLU A 161 -23.44 37.22 34.30
CA GLU A 161 -23.78 35.80 34.37
C GLU A 161 -25.23 35.48 33.99
N GLY A 162 -25.51 34.19 33.74
CA GLY A 162 -26.85 33.62 33.96
C GLY A 162 -27.31 32.59 32.93
N MET A 163 -27.08 31.30 33.21
CA MET A 163 -27.65 30.11 32.54
C MET A 163 -29.20 30.01 32.72
N PRO A 164 -29.88 28.90 32.35
CA PRO A 164 -30.10 28.31 31.02
C PRO A 164 -31.61 27.99 30.77
N THR A 165 -32.05 27.78 29.52
CA THR A 165 -33.35 27.11 29.29
C THR A 165 -33.45 26.30 27.99
N ALA A 166 -33.63 24.99 28.19
CA ALA A 166 -34.53 24.03 27.54
C ALA A 166 -34.77 23.99 26.00
N THR A 167 -34.54 22.76 25.49
CA THR A 167 -35.30 21.98 24.48
C THR A 167 -35.43 22.47 23.03
N PRO A 168 -35.14 21.57 22.06
CA PRO A 168 -35.79 21.59 20.76
C PRO A 168 -36.85 20.47 20.64
N ASN A 169 -38.06 20.86 20.26
CA ASN A 169 -38.98 20.04 19.48
C ASN A 169 -38.46 19.96 18.04
N VAL A 170 -38.61 18.82 17.35
CA VAL A 170 -39.47 18.69 16.16
C VAL A 170 -39.61 17.20 15.81
N GLU A 171 -40.86 16.81 15.74
CA GLU A 171 -41.47 15.58 15.25
C GLU A 171 -41.72 15.73 13.73
N ASN A 172 -41.37 14.73 12.90
CA ASN A 172 -42.29 14.08 11.94
C ASN A 172 -41.58 13.15 10.93
N THR A 173 -41.88 11.86 11.09
CA THR A 173 -42.64 11.00 10.15
C THR A 173 -42.03 10.61 8.79
N ALA A 174 -41.38 9.44 8.82
CA ALA A 174 -41.59 8.22 8.03
C ALA A 174 -42.32 8.27 6.66
N ALA A 175 -41.63 7.76 5.64
CA ALA A 175 -42.21 7.01 4.51
C ALA A 175 -41.29 5.84 4.09
N THR A 176 -41.78 4.65 4.42
CA THR A 176 -41.65 3.29 3.86
C THR A 176 -40.68 3.02 2.69
N GLN A 177 -39.73 2.09 2.91
CA GLN A 177 -39.01 1.31 1.89
C GLN A 177 -39.27 -0.19 2.11
N PRO A 178 -39.50 -1.01 1.07
CA PRO A 178 -39.49 -2.47 1.18
C PRO A 178 -38.13 -3.09 0.78
N PRO A 179 -37.80 -4.31 1.27
CA PRO A 179 -36.46 -4.89 1.20
C PRO A 179 -36.25 -5.82 -0.02
N ALA A 180 -35.01 -5.86 -0.50
CA ALA A 180 -34.53 -6.83 -1.49
C ALA A 180 -34.19 -8.17 -0.83
N GLN A 181 -34.70 -9.27 -1.40
CA GLN A 181 -34.32 -10.65 -1.06
C GLN A 181 -33.71 -11.37 -2.25
N ASN A 182 -32.66 -12.14 -1.91
CA ASN A 182 -31.93 -13.18 -2.61
C ASN A 182 -32.65 -13.97 -3.73
N LEU A 183 -31.96 -14.12 -4.86
CA LEU A 183 -31.97 -15.32 -5.72
C LEU A 183 -30.49 -15.66 -5.98
N GLY A 184 -30.00 -16.89 -6.00
CA GLY A 184 -30.63 -18.19 -6.22
C GLY A 184 -29.64 -19.00 -7.07
N VAL A 185 -29.07 -20.03 -6.46
CA VAL A 185 -27.96 -20.85 -6.98
C VAL A 185 -28.39 -21.74 -8.15
N THR A 186 -27.47 -21.90 -9.09
CA THR A 186 -27.51 -22.68 -10.33
C THR A 186 -27.40 -24.20 -10.08
N THR A 187 -28.24 -25.01 -10.76
CA THR A 187 -27.94 -26.41 -11.06
C THR A 187 -28.63 -26.84 -12.35
N ALA A 188 -27.86 -27.29 -13.35
CA ALA A 188 -28.25 -28.34 -14.29
C ALA A 188 -27.05 -28.78 -15.16
N THR A 189 -26.73 -30.06 -15.02
CA THR A 189 -25.88 -30.96 -15.80
C THR A 189 -26.44 -31.21 -17.21
N THR A 190 -25.62 -31.38 -18.27
CA THR A 190 -25.29 -32.66 -18.96
C THR A 190 -24.57 -32.48 -20.33
N THR A 191 -23.51 -33.27 -20.55
CA THR A 191 -23.06 -34.06 -21.76
C THR A 191 -23.14 -33.42 -23.17
N THR A 192 -22.17 -33.49 -24.11
CA THR A 192 -21.45 -34.68 -24.67
C THR A 192 -20.36 -34.25 -25.67
N ASN A 193 -19.32 -35.08 -25.83
CA ASN A 193 -18.25 -35.05 -26.85
C ASN A 193 -18.75 -35.31 -28.29
N ALA A 194 -18.10 -34.69 -29.29
CA ALA A 194 -17.67 -35.33 -30.55
C ALA A 194 -16.78 -34.40 -31.41
N THR A 195 -15.81 -34.99 -32.10
CA THR A 195 -14.91 -34.41 -33.14
C THR A 195 -14.72 -35.51 -34.21
N PRO A 196 -14.12 -35.25 -35.38
CA PRO A 196 -14.51 -34.38 -36.51
C PRO A 196 -14.79 -35.19 -37.81
N THR A 197 -15.38 -34.56 -38.83
CA THR A 197 -15.10 -34.93 -40.23
C THR A 197 -15.19 -33.74 -41.18
N THR A 198 -14.33 -33.81 -42.19
CA THR A 198 -13.93 -32.91 -43.27
C THR A 198 -15.03 -32.41 -44.22
N GLY A 199 -14.85 -31.18 -44.72
CA GLY A 199 -14.90 -30.91 -46.17
C GLY A 199 -15.88 -29.86 -46.70
N VAL A 200 -15.31 -28.73 -47.15
CA VAL A 200 -15.65 -27.91 -48.33
C VAL A 200 -16.11 -26.46 -48.09
N THR A 201 -15.25 -25.59 -48.61
CA THR A 201 -15.29 -24.18 -49.02
C THR A 201 -16.65 -23.52 -49.24
N GLN A 202 -16.89 -22.39 -48.55
CA GLN A 202 -17.53 -21.20 -49.15
C GLN A 202 -17.42 -19.94 -48.26
N SER A 203 -16.90 -18.87 -48.88
CA SER A 203 -17.19 -17.44 -48.66
C SER A 203 -17.23 -16.87 -47.24
N ALA A 204 -16.23 -16.02 -46.97
CA ALA A 204 -16.13 -15.14 -45.82
C ALA A 204 -17.33 -14.19 -45.68
N GLN A 205 -18.08 -14.35 -44.59
CA GLN A 205 -18.99 -13.33 -44.07
C GLN A 205 -18.66 -13.14 -42.58
N ARG A 206 -17.98 -12.03 -42.29
CA ARG A 206 -17.54 -11.59 -40.97
C ARG A 206 -18.78 -11.29 -40.13
N VAL A 207 -19.08 -12.13 -39.14
CA VAL A 207 -20.10 -11.85 -38.10
C VAL A 207 -19.36 -11.34 -36.87
N ASP A 208 -19.22 -10.03 -36.76
CA ASP A 208 -18.97 -9.36 -35.49
C ASP A 208 -20.28 -8.70 -35.06
N ALA A 209 -20.98 -9.29 -34.10
CA ALA A 209 -22.11 -8.68 -33.42
C ALA A 209 -21.88 -8.79 -31.91
N GLN A 210 -21.11 -7.84 -31.37
CA GLN A 210 -21.10 -7.51 -29.94
C GLN A 210 -21.27 -6.00 -29.80
N ALA A 211 -22.33 -5.65 -29.08
CA ALA A 211 -22.92 -4.32 -28.86
C ALA A 211 -21.93 -3.14 -28.86
N SER A 212 -21.86 -2.42 -29.99
CA SER A 212 -21.35 -1.06 -30.06
C SER A 212 -22.48 -0.08 -29.74
N THR A 213 -22.35 0.71 -28.67
CA THR A 213 -23.19 1.90 -28.47
C THR A 213 -23.11 2.78 -29.72
N PRO A 214 -24.23 3.32 -30.23
CA PRO A 214 -24.24 4.05 -31.49
C PRO A 214 -23.40 5.32 -31.38
N THR A 215 -22.26 5.31 -32.06
CA THR A 215 -21.44 6.49 -32.38
C THR A 215 -22.34 7.59 -32.91
N SER A 216 -22.29 8.79 -32.33
CA SER A 216 -23.07 9.92 -32.84
C SER A 216 -22.72 10.19 -34.31
N PRO A 217 -23.67 10.14 -35.25
CA PRO A 217 -23.43 10.28 -36.70
C PRO A 217 -22.95 11.68 -37.13
N THR A 218 -22.65 12.55 -36.16
CA THR A 218 -22.28 13.96 -36.36
C THR A 218 -20.80 14.25 -36.10
N ALA A 219 -19.99 13.28 -35.67
CA ALA A 219 -18.57 13.46 -35.36
C ALA A 219 -17.70 13.47 -36.62
N TRP A 220 -16.70 14.36 -36.65
CA TRP A 220 -15.70 14.37 -37.73
C TRP A 220 -14.82 13.11 -37.69
N THR A 221 -14.50 12.60 -38.87
CA THR A 221 -13.48 11.56 -39.05
C THR A 221 -12.25 12.17 -39.70
N LEU A 222 -11.08 11.81 -39.18
CA LEU A 222 -9.77 12.25 -39.61
C LEU A 222 -9.05 10.99 -40.09
N GLN A 223 -8.67 10.93 -41.35
CA GLN A 223 -7.93 9.81 -41.92
C GLN A 223 -6.73 10.33 -42.69
N PHE A 224 -5.54 9.91 -42.26
CA PHE A 224 -4.28 10.18 -42.90
C PHE A 224 -3.69 8.84 -43.31
N ASP A 225 -3.73 8.52 -44.59
CA ASP A 225 -3.31 7.21 -45.08
C ASP A 225 -1.78 7.09 -45.04
N HIS A 226 -1.09 8.16 -45.44
CA HIS A 226 0.36 8.21 -45.50
C HIS A 226 0.90 9.60 -45.16
N ILE A 227 1.54 9.71 -44.00
CA ILE A 227 2.30 10.88 -43.57
C ILE A 227 3.78 10.50 -43.66
N VAL A 228 4.52 11.17 -44.54
CA VAL A 228 5.98 11.07 -44.64
C VAL A 228 6.57 12.33 -44.04
N ALA A 229 7.39 12.18 -43.02
CA ALA A 229 8.14 13.26 -42.41
C ALA A 229 9.63 12.99 -42.53
N ASP A 230 10.31 13.84 -43.29
CA ASP A 230 11.76 13.84 -43.44
C ASP A 230 12.39 14.86 -42.51
N HIS A 231 13.61 14.56 -42.03
CA HIS A 231 14.36 15.43 -41.15
C HIS A 231 13.60 15.75 -39.84
N VAL A 232 13.14 14.69 -39.18
CA VAL A 232 12.52 14.75 -37.85
C VAL A 232 13.61 14.99 -36.82
N GLN A 233 13.65 16.19 -36.24
CA GLN A 233 14.74 16.64 -35.37
C GLN A 233 14.49 16.35 -33.89
N ASP A 234 13.23 16.50 -33.46
CA ASP A 234 12.80 16.31 -32.09
C ASP A 234 11.41 15.67 -32.07
N LEU A 235 11.30 14.55 -31.37
CA LEU A 235 10.04 13.87 -31.13
C LEU A 235 9.88 13.58 -29.63
N ALA A 236 8.87 14.18 -29.01
CA ALA A 236 8.53 13.95 -27.61
C ALA A 236 7.22 13.15 -27.46
N LEU A 237 7.25 12.07 -26.70
CA LEU A 237 6.08 11.27 -26.33
C LEU A 237 6.08 11.01 -24.82
N ARG A 238 5.32 11.81 -24.08
CA ARG A 238 5.21 11.80 -22.62
C ARG A 238 6.55 12.02 -21.94
N GLN A 239 7.23 10.94 -21.55
CA GLN A 239 8.56 10.97 -20.93
C GLN A 239 9.66 10.61 -21.92
N LEU A 240 9.32 10.05 -23.08
CA LEU A 240 10.28 9.68 -24.11
C LEU A 240 10.58 10.89 -24.98
N HIS A 241 11.84 11.28 -25.09
CA HIS A 241 12.30 12.31 -26.01
C HIS A 241 13.34 11.71 -26.94
N ILE A 242 13.16 11.90 -28.24
CA ILE A 242 14.07 11.43 -29.28
C ILE A 242 14.54 12.65 -30.07
N GLU A 243 15.82 12.98 -29.95
CA GLU A 243 16.50 13.99 -30.75
C GLU A 243 17.37 13.29 -31.79
N GLY A 244 17.46 13.77 -33.03
CA GLY A 244 18.31 13.15 -34.05
C GLY A 244 17.96 13.60 -35.46
N ASP A 245 18.49 12.92 -36.48
CA ASP A 245 18.00 13.07 -37.85
C ASP A 245 17.17 11.84 -38.20
N GLY A 246 15.85 12.02 -38.29
CA GLY A 246 14.90 10.93 -38.46
C GLY A 246 14.01 11.03 -39.69
N GLN A 247 13.52 9.87 -40.11
CA GLN A 247 12.44 9.70 -41.07
C GLN A 247 11.26 9.00 -40.39
N LEU A 248 10.06 9.52 -40.59
CA LEU A 248 8.82 8.97 -40.04
C LEU A 248 7.80 8.75 -41.15
N GLN A 249 7.26 7.55 -41.20
CA GLN A 249 6.12 7.15 -42.03
C GLN A 249 4.99 6.77 -41.08
N LEU A 250 3.92 7.55 -41.06
CA LEU A 250 2.81 7.40 -40.13
C LEU A 250 1.49 7.34 -40.89
N GLY A 251 0.65 6.36 -40.58
CA GLY A 251 -0.74 6.35 -41.01
C GLY A 251 -1.66 6.28 -39.80
N LEU A 252 -2.74 7.07 -39.79
CA LEU A 252 -3.66 7.10 -38.66
C LEU A 252 -5.10 7.39 -39.07
N PHE A 253 -6.01 6.82 -38.29
CA PHE A 253 -7.43 7.15 -38.31
C PHE A 253 -7.88 7.59 -36.92
N LYS A 254 -8.66 8.67 -36.86
CA LYS A 254 -9.27 9.16 -35.63
C LYS A 254 -10.69 9.65 -35.88
N GLN A 255 -11.64 9.11 -35.13
CA GLN A 255 -12.96 9.70 -35.01
C GLN A 255 -13.01 10.62 -33.78
N LEU A 256 -13.44 11.87 -33.98
CA LEU A 256 -13.56 12.85 -32.90
C LEU A 256 -14.71 12.52 -31.95
N ARG A 257 -14.86 13.32 -30.88
CA ARG A 257 -15.89 13.15 -29.83
C ARG A 257 -15.83 11.77 -29.14
N GLY A 258 -14.62 11.34 -28.77
CA GLY A 258 -14.40 10.08 -28.06
C GLY A 258 -14.49 8.83 -28.93
N GLY A 259 -14.61 8.99 -30.26
CA GLY A 259 -14.63 7.87 -31.19
C GLY A 259 -13.31 7.10 -31.30
N PRO A 260 -13.33 5.97 -32.04
CA PRO A 260 -12.20 5.07 -32.20
C PRO A 260 -10.98 5.75 -32.82
N MET A 261 -9.81 5.16 -32.53
CA MET A 261 -8.54 5.50 -33.16
C MET A 261 -7.81 4.25 -33.60
N GLU A 262 -7.00 4.40 -34.64
CA GLU A 262 -6.19 3.35 -35.22
C GLU A 262 -4.87 3.97 -35.69
N ILE A 263 -3.78 3.26 -35.49
CA ILE A 263 -2.48 3.60 -36.08
C ILE A 263 -2.18 2.51 -37.09
N PHE A 264 -2.16 2.86 -38.36
CA PHE A 264 -1.78 1.95 -39.44
C PHE A 264 -0.30 1.56 -39.31
N PRO A 265 0.17 0.51 -40.00
CA PRO A 265 1.59 0.16 -40.03
C PRO A 265 2.45 1.38 -40.31
N SER A 266 3.20 1.79 -39.29
CA SER A 266 3.98 3.02 -39.26
C SER A 266 5.42 2.68 -38.93
N ARG A 267 6.36 3.44 -39.49
CA ARG A 267 7.80 3.22 -39.35
C ARG A 267 8.50 4.52 -39.02
N ALA A 268 9.38 4.50 -38.04
CA ALA A 268 10.29 5.58 -37.72
C ALA A 268 11.73 5.06 -37.70
N VAL A 269 12.64 5.79 -38.35
CA VAL A 269 14.06 5.47 -38.36
C VAL A 269 14.80 6.75 -37.98
N PHE A 270 15.68 6.67 -36.99
CA PHE A 270 16.55 7.77 -36.59
C PHE A 270 18.00 7.34 -36.68
N GLU A 271 18.80 8.14 -37.38
CA GLU A 271 20.25 8.03 -37.40
C GLU A 271 20.83 8.99 -36.35
N SER A 272 21.85 8.54 -35.61
CA SER A 272 22.49 9.32 -34.54
C SER A 272 21.53 9.86 -33.47
N ALA A 273 20.51 9.07 -33.13
CA ALA A 273 19.51 9.39 -32.14
C ALA A 273 20.10 9.57 -30.73
N ARG A 274 19.64 10.59 -30.03
CA ARG A 274 19.72 10.74 -28.59
C ARG A 274 18.34 10.54 -28.00
N VAL A 275 18.22 9.52 -27.16
CA VAL A 275 16.96 9.16 -26.50
C VAL A 275 17.07 9.50 -25.02
N ARG A 276 16.10 10.25 -24.50
CA ARG A 276 15.95 10.54 -23.07
C ARG A 276 14.62 9.98 -22.55
N TRP A 277 14.64 9.53 -21.31
CA TRP A 277 13.45 9.16 -20.55
C TRP A 277 13.33 10.07 -19.33
N GLY A 278 12.43 11.05 -19.39
CA GLY A 278 12.44 12.20 -18.50
C GLY A 278 13.76 12.96 -18.65
N GLU A 279 14.43 13.25 -17.53
CA GLU A 279 15.73 13.93 -17.51
C GLU A 279 16.93 13.00 -17.79
N ARG A 280 16.72 11.68 -17.91
CA ARG A 280 17.81 10.69 -18.02
C ARG A 280 18.09 10.33 -19.48
N GLU A 281 19.31 10.57 -19.94
CA GLU A 281 19.78 10.08 -21.24
C GLU A 281 19.96 8.56 -21.17
N VAL A 282 19.23 7.83 -22.03
CA VAL A 282 19.26 6.36 -22.10
C VAL A 282 20.05 5.85 -23.31
N LEU A 283 20.08 6.62 -24.40
CA LEU A 283 20.82 6.30 -25.62
C LEU A 283 21.39 7.58 -26.21
N ARG A 284 22.58 7.50 -26.79
CA ARG A 284 23.21 8.58 -27.58
C ARG A 284 23.88 7.99 -28.80
N ASN A 285 23.98 8.80 -29.86
CA ASN A 285 24.60 8.41 -31.12
C ASN A 285 24.08 7.05 -31.65
N GLY A 286 22.78 6.77 -31.44
CA GLY A 286 22.20 5.47 -31.70
C GLY A 286 21.40 5.40 -33.00
N GLN A 287 21.35 4.24 -33.61
CA GLN A 287 20.40 3.88 -34.65
C GLN A 287 19.15 3.32 -33.98
N LEU A 288 18.00 3.91 -34.27
CA LEU A 288 16.72 3.51 -33.72
C LEU A 288 15.73 3.28 -34.85
N ARG A 289 15.22 2.06 -34.97
CA ARG A 289 14.13 1.69 -35.87
C ARG A 289 12.93 1.24 -35.05
N ILE A 290 11.80 1.89 -35.27
CA ILE A 290 10.53 1.57 -34.66
C ILE A 290 9.54 1.27 -35.78
N GLU A 291 8.94 0.09 -35.76
CA GLU A 291 7.78 -0.23 -36.59
C GLU A 291 6.63 -0.51 -35.63
N ALA A 292 5.47 0.11 -35.85
CA ALA A 292 4.33 -0.06 -34.97
C ALA A 292 3.00 0.09 -35.69
N SER A 293 2.02 -0.69 -35.26
CA SER A 293 0.61 -0.50 -35.61
C SER A 293 -0.24 -0.71 -34.37
N ILE A 294 -1.34 0.02 -34.27
CA ILE A 294 -2.29 -0.10 -33.17
C ILE A 294 -3.66 -0.36 -33.78
N ALA A 295 -4.24 -1.51 -33.46
CA ALA A 295 -5.56 -1.88 -33.94
C ALA A 295 -6.61 -0.85 -33.54
N ARG A 296 -7.66 -0.74 -34.35
CA ARG A 296 -8.77 0.18 -34.11
C ARG A 296 -9.40 -0.08 -32.75
N HIS A 297 -9.43 0.94 -31.91
CA HIS A 297 -10.01 0.85 -30.57
C HIS A 297 -10.64 2.15 -30.13
N SER A 298 -11.68 2.05 -29.32
CA SER A 298 -12.25 3.19 -28.62
C SER A 298 -11.61 3.39 -27.24
N PRO A 299 -11.64 4.61 -26.67
CA PRO A 299 -10.98 4.90 -25.38
C PRO A 299 -11.50 4.09 -24.18
N ASP A 300 -12.73 3.59 -24.26
CA ASP A 300 -13.38 2.68 -23.32
C ASP A 300 -12.93 1.22 -23.47
N GLN A 301 -12.55 0.79 -24.68
CA GLN A 301 -11.99 -0.55 -24.92
C GLN A 301 -10.56 -0.66 -24.38
N ALA A 302 -9.72 0.32 -24.67
CA ALA A 302 -8.34 0.35 -24.19
C ALA A 302 -7.85 1.79 -24.01
N SER A 303 -7.27 2.07 -22.86
CA SER A 303 -6.60 3.35 -22.60
C SER A 303 -5.32 3.18 -21.79
N GLY A 304 -4.43 4.17 -21.87
CA GLY A 304 -3.14 4.13 -21.18
C GLY A 304 -2.30 2.94 -21.64
N ARG A 305 -1.82 2.12 -20.69
CA ARG A 305 -1.00 0.95 -21.00
C ARG A 305 -1.78 -0.17 -21.69
N ALA A 306 -3.10 -0.25 -21.51
CA ALA A 306 -3.92 -1.30 -22.12
C ALA A 306 -3.86 -1.29 -23.66
N VAL A 307 -3.56 -0.15 -24.27
CA VAL A 307 -3.34 -0.02 -25.72
C VAL A 307 -2.22 -0.95 -26.23
N LEU A 308 -1.24 -1.27 -25.38
CA LEU A 308 -0.18 -2.23 -25.73
C LEU A 308 -0.72 -3.64 -26.02
N GLN A 309 -1.91 -4.02 -25.52
CA GLN A 309 -2.56 -5.29 -25.87
C GLN A 309 -3.12 -5.31 -27.29
N LEU A 310 -3.25 -4.14 -27.92
CA LEU A 310 -3.75 -3.94 -29.27
C LEU A 310 -2.65 -3.47 -30.24
N THR A 311 -1.41 -3.43 -29.75
CA THR A 311 -0.26 -2.92 -30.48
C THR A 311 0.57 -4.10 -30.99
N ASP A 312 0.99 -4.00 -32.25
CA ASP A 312 2.07 -4.79 -32.82
C ASP A 312 3.25 -3.84 -33.05
N ALA A 313 4.44 -4.20 -32.57
CA ALA A 313 5.60 -3.34 -32.64
C ALA A 313 6.91 -4.13 -32.81
N LEU A 314 7.85 -3.53 -33.52
CA LEU A 314 9.24 -3.95 -33.59
C LEU A 314 10.10 -2.74 -33.23
N ILE A 315 10.99 -2.91 -32.26
CA ILE A 315 11.95 -1.90 -31.84
C ILE A 315 13.34 -2.50 -32.02
N ALA A 316 14.10 -1.99 -32.98
CA ALA A 316 15.51 -2.28 -33.17
C ALA A 316 16.34 -1.08 -32.72
N LEU A 317 17.32 -1.32 -31.86
CA LEU A 317 18.20 -0.29 -31.33
C LEU A 317 19.66 -0.74 -31.39
N HIS A 318 20.52 0.21 -31.68
CA HIS A 318 21.96 0.05 -31.62
C HIS A 318 22.60 1.38 -31.28
N GLY A 319 23.35 1.48 -30.18
CA GLY A 319 24.02 2.75 -29.87
C GLY A 319 24.71 2.77 -28.53
N ASP A 320 25.30 3.92 -28.24
CA ASP A 320 25.99 4.16 -26.99
C ASP A 320 24.97 4.49 -25.89
N THR A 321 25.21 4.02 -24.67
CA THR A 321 24.40 4.35 -23.49
C THR A 321 25.26 5.03 -22.44
N ALA A 322 24.60 5.63 -21.45
CA ALA A 322 25.27 6.10 -20.25
C ALA A 322 26.08 4.97 -19.58
N ALA A 323 27.21 5.34 -18.95
CA ALA A 323 27.83 4.49 -17.94
C ALA A 323 27.05 4.64 -16.63
N LEU A 324 27.29 3.74 -15.69
CA LEU A 324 26.71 3.78 -14.36
C LEU A 324 27.74 4.28 -13.36
N ASP A 325 27.34 5.23 -12.55
CA ASP A 325 28.12 5.78 -11.46
C ASP A 325 27.58 5.19 -10.15
N VAL A 326 28.45 4.51 -9.41
CA VAL A 326 28.15 3.94 -8.10
C VAL A 326 28.76 4.89 -7.09
N THR A 327 27.92 5.64 -6.38
CA THR A 327 28.39 6.54 -5.32
C THR A 327 28.08 5.91 -3.97
N ARG A 328 29.06 5.91 -3.07
CA ARG A 328 28.87 5.56 -1.66
C ARG A 328 28.73 6.86 -0.88
N ASN A 329 27.58 7.08 -0.24
CA ASN A 329 27.41 8.23 0.65
C ASN A 329 28.17 8.03 1.97
N ALA A 330 28.25 9.08 2.81
CA ALA A 330 28.94 9.01 4.10
C ALA A 330 28.37 7.95 5.08
N GLN A 331 27.17 7.43 4.82
CA GLN A 331 26.50 6.37 5.59
C GLN A 331 26.76 4.97 5.01
N GLY A 332 27.60 4.83 3.97
CA GLY A 332 27.88 3.56 3.31
C GLY A 332 26.84 3.14 2.26
N ARG A 333 25.84 3.98 1.97
CA ARG A 333 24.78 3.67 1.00
C ARG A 333 25.26 3.82 -0.43
N HIS A 334 25.07 2.76 -1.22
CA HIS A 334 25.33 2.76 -2.65
C HIS A 334 24.14 3.34 -3.41
N THR A 335 24.37 4.39 -4.20
CA THR A 335 23.40 4.86 -5.18
C THR A 335 23.96 4.67 -6.59
N VAL A 336 23.10 4.26 -7.51
CA VAL A 336 23.46 4.08 -8.92
C VAL A 336 22.81 5.18 -9.73
N ALA A 337 23.62 5.99 -10.40
CA ALA A 337 23.18 7.05 -11.28
C ALA A 337 23.75 6.85 -12.69
N THR A 338 23.11 7.43 -13.70
CA THR A 338 23.66 7.47 -15.06
C THR A 338 24.68 8.59 -15.16
N ARG A 339 25.85 8.32 -15.75
CA ARG A 339 26.85 9.34 -16.12
C ARG A 339 27.18 9.26 -17.60
N ALA A 340 27.75 10.33 -18.13
CA ALA A 340 28.36 10.28 -19.46
C ALA A 340 29.39 9.14 -19.51
N GLY A 341 29.24 8.24 -20.48
CA GLY A 341 30.08 7.04 -20.57
C GLY A 341 29.90 6.30 -21.89
N LYS A 342 30.63 5.19 -22.02
CA LYS A 342 30.71 4.35 -23.23
C LYS A 342 29.96 3.03 -23.08
N GLY A 343 28.79 3.06 -22.44
CA GLY A 343 27.92 1.87 -22.44
C GLY A 343 27.42 1.59 -23.86
N ARG A 344 26.87 0.40 -24.10
CA ARG A 344 26.32 0.00 -25.40
C ARG A 344 25.05 -0.80 -25.21
N ALA A 345 24.05 -0.52 -26.04
CA ALA A 345 22.85 -1.33 -26.16
C ALA A 345 22.67 -1.78 -27.60
N ASP A 346 22.34 -3.05 -27.79
CA ASP A 346 22.11 -3.66 -29.09
C ASP A 346 20.98 -4.70 -28.99
N GLY A 347 20.02 -4.65 -29.92
CA GLY A 347 18.95 -5.62 -29.92
C GLY A 347 17.75 -5.29 -30.80
N GLU A 348 16.87 -6.27 -30.93
CA GLU A 348 15.57 -6.16 -31.56
C GLU A 348 14.51 -6.79 -30.65
N LEU A 349 13.47 -6.04 -30.32
CA LEU A 349 12.32 -6.49 -29.56
C LEU A 349 11.09 -6.50 -30.46
N ARG A 350 10.43 -7.66 -30.56
CA ARG A 350 9.18 -7.81 -31.29
C ARG A 350 8.05 -8.05 -30.31
N TRP A 351 6.97 -7.31 -30.48
CA TRP A 351 5.80 -7.29 -29.62
C TRP A 351 4.56 -7.48 -30.49
N ILE A 352 3.69 -8.41 -30.11
CA ILE A 352 2.39 -8.60 -30.76
C ILE A 352 1.36 -8.76 -29.66
N ARG A 353 0.39 -7.85 -29.63
CA ARG A 353 -0.82 -7.91 -28.78
C ARG A 353 -0.57 -8.38 -27.34
N GLY A 354 0.35 -7.73 -26.61
CA GLY A 354 0.61 -8.07 -25.20
C GLY A 354 1.76 -9.06 -24.96
N ALA A 355 2.36 -9.63 -26.01
CA ALA A 355 3.39 -10.65 -25.88
C ALA A 355 4.65 -10.33 -26.69
N LEU A 356 5.81 -10.57 -26.08
CA LEU A 356 7.09 -10.59 -26.79
C LEU A 356 7.14 -11.78 -27.76
N GLN A 357 7.80 -11.63 -28.90
CA GLN A 357 7.89 -12.68 -29.90
C GLN A 357 9.22 -13.42 -29.86
N SER A 358 9.18 -14.66 -30.31
CA SER A 358 10.38 -15.50 -30.47
C SER A 358 11.40 -14.79 -31.36
N GLY A 359 12.69 -14.90 -31.00
CA GLY A 359 13.79 -14.20 -31.67
C GLY A 359 14.02 -12.77 -31.16
N SER A 360 13.20 -12.26 -30.23
CA SER A 360 13.50 -10.97 -29.59
C SER A 360 14.73 -11.11 -28.71
N GLN A 361 15.67 -10.18 -28.85
CA GLN A 361 16.89 -10.14 -28.05
C GLN A 361 17.29 -8.69 -27.75
N LEU A 362 17.74 -8.44 -26.54
CA LEU A 362 18.31 -7.15 -26.14
C LEU A 362 19.53 -7.42 -25.28
N ARG A 363 20.65 -6.79 -25.62
CA ARG A 363 21.88 -6.80 -24.84
C ARG A 363 22.20 -5.37 -24.46
N TRP A 364 22.56 -5.19 -23.19
CA TRP A 364 22.97 -3.93 -22.63
C TRP A 364 24.24 -4.13 -21.82
N ARG A 365 25.19 -3.23 -22.03
CA ARG A 365 26.53 -3.24 -21.45
C ARG A 365 26.81 -1.85 -20.92
N ALA A 366 27.08 -1.74 -19.63
CA ALA A 366 27.30 -0.44 -18.99
C ALA A 366 28.52 -0.50 -18.06
N PRO A 367 29.60 0.25 -18.37
CA PRO A 367 30.72 0.43 -17.46
C PRO A 367 30.26 0.99 -16.12
N LEU A 368 30.78 0.45 -15.03
CA LEU A 368 30.54 0.88 -13.66
C LEU A 368 31.72 1.73 -13.21
N HIS A 369 31.48 2.93 -12.71
CA HIS A 369 32.50 3.80 -12.14
C HIS A 369 32.22 4.10 -10.66
N ASP A 370 33.28 4.23 -9.87
CA ASP A 370 33.23 4.76 -8.51
C ASP A 370 33.66 6.21 -8.51
N SER A 371 32.71 7.13 -8.35
CA SER A 371 33.00 8.56 -8.26
C SER A 371 33.31 9.05 -6.85
N THR A 372 33.39 8.15 -5.85
CA THR A 372 33.83 8.54 -4.50
C THR A 372 35.33 8.78 -4.41
N ARG A 373 36.09 8.24 -5.37
CA ARG A 373 37.54 8.45 -5.53
C ARG A 373 37.82 9.28 -6.79
N ALA A 374 38.80 10.18 -6.71
CA ALA A 374 39.29 10.95 -7.86
C ALA A 374 40.70 10.47 -8.25
N PRO A 375 40.94 9.98 -9.48
CA PRO A 375 39.98 9.82 -10.58
C PRO A 375 38.97 8.69 -10.33
N ALA A 376 37.81 8.76 -11.01
CA ALA A 376 36.75 7.78 -10.85
C ALA A 376 37.20 6.39 -11.34
N ALA A 377 37.36 5.45 -10.41
CA ALA A 377 37.87 4.12 -10.70
C ALA A 377 36.84 3.31 -11.51
N LEU A 378 37.29 2.60 -12.54
CA LEU A 378 36.45 1.62 -13.24
C LEU A 378 36.26 0.42 -12.33
N LEU A 379 35.02 0.17 -11.94
CA LEU A 379 34.62 -0.92 -11.05
C LEU A 379 34.38 -2.23 -11.81
N GLY A 380 33.96 -2.14 -13.07
CA GLY A 380 33.63 -3.30 -13.90
C GLY A 380 32.62 -2.94 -14.98
N GLU A 381 31.88 -3.93 -15.46
CA GLU A 381 30.86 -3.75 -16.49
C GLU A 381 29.60 -4.52 -16.10
N LEU A 382 28.46 -3.83 -16.03
CA LEU A 382 27.16 -4.45 -15.93
C LEU A 382 26.76 -4.96 -17.32
N THR A 383 26.42 -6.24 -17.40
CA THR A 383 25.86 -6.86 -18.59
C THR A 383 24.44 -7.32 -18.28
N ALA A 384 23.49 -6.93 -19.12
CA ALA A 384 22.10 -7.37 -19.03
C ALA A 384 21.65 -7.88 -20.39
N GLN A 385 21.03 -9.05 -20.42
CA GLN A 385 20.57 -9.69 -21.63
C GLN A 385 19.15 -10.22 -21.44
N LEU A 386 18.29 -9.90 -22.41
CA LEU A 386 16.98 -10.50 -22.59
C LEU A 386 17.01 -11.35 -23.86
N GLN A 387 16.55 -12.59 -23.77
CA GLN A 387 16.30 -13.46 -24.92
C GLN A 387 14.88 -14.01 -24.82
N VAL A 388 14.17 -14.05 -25.95
CA VAL A 388 12.79 -14.56 -26.00
C VAL A 388 12.69 -15.63 -27.06
N ASP A 389 12.38 -16.86 -26.64
CA ASP A 389 12.01 -17.97 -27.51
C ASP A 389 10.55 -18.36 -27.20
N GLN A 390 10.31 -19.59 -26.72
CA GLN A 390 9.03 -19.97 -26.10
C GLN A 390 8.83 -19.33 -24.71
N ASN A 391 9.95 -19.04 -24.04
CA ASN A 391 10.03 -18.45 -22.71
C ASN A 391 10.97 -17.24 -22.77
N MET A 392 10.89 -16.36 -21.79
CA MET A 392 11.82 -15.24 -21.65
C MET A 392 12.96 -15.64 -20.73
N ARG A 393 14.21 -15.37 -21.12
CA ARG A 393 15.40 -15.52 -20.28
C ARG A 393 16.02 -14.15 -20.05
N VAL A 394 16.21 -13.80 -18.79
CA VAL A 394 16.83 -12.56 -18.34
C VAL A 394 18.10 -12.91 -17.60
N GLN A 395 19.22 -12.45 -18.14
CA GLN A 395 20.53 -12.60 -17.51
C GLN A 395 21.06 -11.23 -17.12
N VAL A 396 21.51 -11.06 -15.89
CA VAL A 396 22.16 -9.84 -15.42
C VAL A 396 23.41 -10.23 -14.68
N ARG A 397 24.56 -9.73 -15.10
CA ARG A 397 25.84 -9.95 -14.44
C ARG A 397 26.53 -8.62 -14.19
N MET A 398 26.95 -8.45 -12.96
CA MET A 398 27.66 -7.30 -12.45
C MET A 398 28.81 -7.85 -11.58
N PRO A 399 30.04 -7.93 -12.12
CA PRO A 399 31.16 -8.52 -11.41
C PRO A 399 31.51 -7.68 -10.19
N GLU A 400 32.02 -8.35 -9.16
CA GLU A 400 32.47 -7.71 -7.92
C GLU A 400 33.64 -6.75 -8.20
N PRO A 401 33.44 -5.44 -8.03
CA PRO A 401 34.55 -4.53 -8.07
C PRO A 401 35.34 -4.67 -6.78
N ALA A 402 36.67 -4.72 -6.86
CA ALA A 402 37.52 -4.56 -5.68
C ALA A 402 37.06 -3.31 -4.90
N ASP A 403 36.70 -3.50 -3.63
CA ASP A 403 36.27 -2.48 -2.66
C ASP A 403 34.82 -1.94 -2.77
N ALA A 404 34.02 -2.27 -3.80
CA ALA A 404 32.69 -1.67 -3.94
C ALA A 404 31.59 -2.36 -3.14
N GLY A 405 31.74 -3.64 -2.77
CA GLY A 405 30.72 -4.38 -2.01
C GLY A 405 29.36 -4.44 -2.74
N LEU A 406 29.41 -4.57 -4.06
CA LEU A 406 28.23 -4.58 -4.92
C LEU A 406 28.37 -5.70 -5.97
N THR A 407 27.57 -6.76 -5.85
CA THR A 407 27.52 -7.85 -6.82
C THR A 407 26.08 -8.19 -7.19
N LEU A 408 25.85 -8.54 -8.45
CA LEU A 408 24.57 -9.04 -8.94
C LEU A 408 24.84 -10.06 -10.04
N ASP A 409 24.39 -11.29 -9.83
CA ASP A 409 24.39 -12.34 -10.85
C ASP A 409 23.02 -13.00 -10.84
N ALA A 410 22.26 -12.86 -11.91
CA ALA A 410 20.93 -13.42 -12.02
C ALA A 410 20.74 -14.07 -13.38
N ASP A 411 20.22 -15.29 -13.40
CA ASP A 411 19.77 -15.99 -14.59
C ASP A 411 18.35 -16.50 -14.33
N LEU A 412 17.38 -15.77 -14.86
CA LEU A 412 15.96 -15.97 -14.61
C LEU A 412 15.26 -16.38 -15.91
N ARG A 413 14.51 -17.46 -15.85
CA ARG A 413 13.64 -17.94 -16.92
C ARG A 413 12.19 -17.71 -16.52
N VAL A 414 11.49 -16.88 -17.27
CA VAL A 414 10.06 -16.62 -17.12
C VAL A 414 9.30 -17.44 -18.15
N GLN A 415 8.43 -18.34 -17.69
CA GLN A 415 7.64 -19.17 -18.57
C GLN A 415 6.64 -18.33 -19.37
N GLY A 416 6.54 -18.58 -20.67
CA GLY A 416 5.70 -17.82 -21.59
C GLY A 416 6.30 -16.47 -22.02
N ARG A 417 5.51 -15.72 -22.79
CA ARG A 417 5.96 -14.47 -23.46
C ARG A 417 5.08 -13.26 -23.19
N GLN A 418 3.98 -13.44 -22.47
CA GLN A 418 3.05 -12.37 -22.13
C GLN A 418 3.62 -11.52 -21.00
N LEU A 419 3.62 -10.20 -21.20
CA LEU A 419 4.04 -9.26 -20.16
C LEU A 419 2.80 -8.61 -19.51
N PRO A 420 2.62 -8.76 -18.19
CA PRO A 420 1.48 -8.19 -17.49
C PRO A 420 1.63 -6.68 -17.40
N LEU A 421 0.69 -5.95 -17.98
CA LEU A 421 0.74 -4.49 -18.05
C LEU A 421 0.33 -3.80 -16.75
N GLN A 422 -0.38 -4.51 -15.87
CA GLN A 422 -0.85 -3.99 -14.58
C GLN A 422 0.10 -4.30 -13.42
N SER A 423 0.52 -5.55 -13.29
CA SER A 423 1.37 -6.00 -12.18
C SER A 423 2.46 -6.96 -12.65
N MET A 424 3.70 -6.47 -12.64
CA MET A 424 4.89 -7.30 -12.90
C MET A 424 5.03 -8.45 -11.90
N ARG A 425 4.41 -8.35 -10.71
CA ARG A 425 4.41 -9.44 -9.72
C ARG A 425 3.75 -10.72 -10.22
N SER A 426 2.84 -10.63 -11.19
CA SER A 426 2.22 -11.81 -11.79
C SER A 426 3.16 -12.64 -12.67
N LEU A 427 4.39 -12.14 -12.94
CA LEU A 427 5.45 -12.96 -13.53
C LEU A 427 6.07 -13.92 -12.52
N LEU A 428 6.10 -13.60 -11.22
CA LEU A 428 6.79 -14.40 -10.20
C LEU A 428 6.39 -15.88 -10.24
N PRO A 429 5.09 -16.27 -10.24
CA PRO A 429 4.69 -17.69 -10.23
C PRO A 429 5.18 -18.51 -11.42
N ARG A 430 5.71 -17.86 -12.45
CA ARG A 430 6.20 -18.47 -13.68
C ARG A 430 7.71 -18.26 -13.88
N THR A 431 8.39 -17.66 -12.91
CA THR A 431 9.83 -17.39 -12.96
C THR A 431 10.57 -18.47 -12.18
N SER A 432 11.57 -19.08 -12.81
CA SER A 432 12.53 -19.99 -12.17
C SER A 432 13.95 -19.58 -12.53
N GLY A 433 14.94 -19.90 -11.70
CA GLY A 433 16.34 -19.55 -11.96
C GLY A 433 17.14 -19.33 -10.68
N HIS A 434 18.25 -18.63 -10.80
CA HIS A 434 19.06 -18.24 -9.65
C HIS A 434 19.33 -16.74 -9.64
N ALA A 435 19.50 -16.19 -8.44
CA ALA A 435 19.89 -14.80 -8.23
C ALA A 435 20.81 -14.68 -7.02
N ARG A 436 22.06 -14.27 -7.26
CA ARG A 436 23.03 -13.88 -6.24
C ARG A 436 23.14 -12.36 -6.20
N LEU A 437 23.05 -11.79 -5.01
CA LEU A 437 23.06 -10.36 -4.78
C LEU A 437 23.86 -10.05 -3.52
N HIS A 438 24.82 -9.15 -3.61
CA HIS A 438 25.42 -8.50 -2.45
C HIS A 438 25.31 -6.99 -2.65
N TRP A 439 24.36 -6.33 -1.97
CA TRP A 439 24.06 -4.91 -2.22
C TRP A 439 23.45 -4.23 -0.98
N GLN A 440 23.99 -3.07 -0.61
CA GLN A 440 23.33 -2.07 0.24
C GLN A 440 22.11 -1.40 -0.44
N LEU A 441 20.92 -1.95 -0.23
CA LEU A 441 19.68 -1.44 -0.83
C LEU A 441 19.12 -0.26 -0.03
N SER A 442 18.51 0.71 -0.72
CA SER A 442 17.88 1.89 -0.08
C SER A 442 16.53 1.61 0.58
N SER A 443 15.95 0.44 0.32
CA SER A 443 14.69 -0.02 0.90
C SER A 443 14.64 -1.53 0.96
N LEU A 444 14.30 -2.06 2.13
CA LEU A 444 14.13 -3.50 2.38
C LEU A 444 12.65 -3.95 2.42
N ARG A 445 11.72 -3.04 2.11
CA ARG A 445 10.26 -3.30 2.13
C ARG A 445 9.79 -4.38 1.15
N TRP A 446 10.62 -4.75 0.18
CA TRP A 446 10.34 -5.80 -0.79
C TRP A 446 10.61 -7.21 -0.24
N ILE A 447 11.46 -7.36 0.79
CA ILE A 447 11.82 -8.68 1.35
C ILE A 447 10.59 -9.38 1.93
N PRO A 448 9.76 -8.74 2.79
CA PRO A 448 8.50 -9.34 3.23
C PRO A 448 7.57 -9.72 2.08
N ALA A 449 7.66 -9.02 0.93
CA ALA A 449 6.81 -9.32 -0.24
C ALA A 449 7.24 -10.55 -1.04
N LEU A 450 8.42 -11.14 -0.76
CA LEU A 450 8.79 -12.46 -1.27
C LEU A 450 8.00 -13.60 -0.59
N PHE A 451 7.34 -13.28 0.51
CA PHE A 451 6.63 -14.21 1.37
C PHE A 451 5.11 -13.97 1.25
N PRO A 452 4.31 -14.98 0.89
CA PRO A 452 2.85 -14.82 0.81
C PRO A 452 2.24 -14.53 2.20
N ASP A 453 1.33 -13.54 2.24
CA ASP A 453 0.50 -13.14 3.39
C ASP A 453 1.26 -12.78 4.68
N VAL A 454 2.31 -11.97 4.55
CA VAL A 454 3.09 -11.43 5.69
C VAL A 454 2.81 -9.93 5.85
N ASP A 455 1.68 -9.60 6.48
CA ASP A 455 1.30 -8.23 6.86
C ASP A 455 1.86 -7.79 8.23
N TRP A 456 2.25 -8.78 9.03
CA TRP A 456 2.72 -8.61 10.40
C TRP A 456 4.22 -8.37 10.52
N LEU A 457 5.00 -8.52 9.46
CA LEU A 457 6.45 -8.23 9.46
C LEU A 457 6.73 -7.18 8.39
N THR A 458 7.27 -6.04 8.81
CA THR A 458 7.78 -5.02 7.92
C THR A 458 9.28 -4.85 8.17
N LEU A 459 10.04 -4.83 7.09
CA LEU A 459 11.47 -4.53 7.10
C LEU A 459 11.64 -3.17 6.43
N GLU A 460 12.05 -2.18 7.21
CA GLU A 460 12.18 -0.79 6.78
C GLU A 460 13.62 -0.32 6.82
N GLY A 461 13.86 0.76 6.09
CA GLY A 461 15.18 1.35 5.95
C GLY A 461 16.03 0.69 4.87
N ASP A 462 17.27 1.13 4.85
CA ASP A 462 18.33 0.59 4.03
C ASP A 462 19.13 -0.45 4.80
N GLY A 463 19.77 -1.36 4.08
CA GLY A 463 20.63 -2.36 4.69
C GLY A 463 21.37 -3.18 3.64
N LEU A 464 22.47 -3.77 4.08
CA LEU A 464 23.24 -4.71 3.28
C LEU A 464 22.45 -6.00 3.15
N VAL A 465 22.24 -6.45 1.91
CA VAL A 465 21.61 -7.74 1.63
C VAL A 465 22.64 -8.62 0.95
N ASP A 466 22.90 -9.79 1.54
CA ASP A 466 23.63 -10.89 0.92
C ASP A 466 22.64 -12.02 0.66
N ALA A 467 22.38 -12.33 -0.61
CA ALA A 467 21.41 -13.33 -1.00
C ALA A 467 22.00 -14.24 -2.08
N ASP A 468 21.73 -15.53 -1.96
CA ASP A 468 21.92 -16.54 -3.00
C ASP A 468 20.63 -17.32 -3.08
N LEU A 469 19.79 -16.98 -4.04
CA LEU A 469 18.40 -17.43 -4.13
C LEU A 469 18.27 -18.42 -5.28
N GLN A 470 17.71 -19.59 -4.99
CA GLN A 470 17.21 -20.54 -5.97
C GLN A 470 15.70 -20.36 -6.08
N ILE A 471 15.19 -20.14 -7.29
CA ILE A 471 13.78 -19.83 -7.52
C ILE A 471 13.18 -20.93 -8.38
N ASP A 472 12.12 -21.58 -7.91
CA ASP A 472 11.27 -22.47 -8.71
C ASP A 472 9.83 -21.92 -8.75
N ARG A 473 9.37 -21.51 -9.93
CA ARG A 473 7.99 -21.02 -10.18
C ARG A 473 7.56 -19.98 -9.14
N GLY A 474 8.44 -19.03 -8.86
CA GLY A 474 8.21 -17.92 -7.93
C GLY A 474 8.38 -18.24 -6.46
N GLN A 475 8.70 -19.48 -6.10
CA GLN A 475 8.98 -19.90 -4.73
C GLN A 475 10.48 -20.10 -4.53
N LEU A 476 10.96 -19.86 -3.31
CA LEU A 476 12.35 -20.17 -2.96
C LEU A 476 12.53 -21.68 -2.86
N ALA A 477 13.53 -22.21 -3.55
CA ALA A 477 13.90 -23.61 -3.57
C ALA A 477 15.05 -23.91 -2.60
N ALA A 478 15.32 -25.20 -2.38
CA ALA A 478 16.39 -25.66 -1.50
C ALA A 478 17.76 -25.09 -1.90
N GLY A 479 18.57 -24.72 -0.90
CA GLY A 479 19.85 -24.04 -1.09
C GLY A 479 19.76 -22.51 -1.12
N SER A 480 18.54 -21.93 -1.05
CA SER A 480 18.39 -20.48 -0.96
C SER A 480 18.84 -19.94 0.40
N ARG A 481 19.63 -18.87 0.40
CA ARG A 481 20.04 -18.11 1.59
C ARG A 481 19.83 -16.61 1.39
N LEU A 482 19.42 -15.91 2.44
CA LEU A 482 19.37 -14.45 2.46
C LEU A 482 19.74 -13.95 3.85
N GLN A 483 20.70 -13.05 3.92
CA GLN A 483 21.21 -12.44 5.14
C GLN A 483 21.10 -10.92 5.05
N VAL A 484 20.56 -10.34 6.12
CA VAL A 484 20.47 -8.89 6.30
C VAL A 484 21.07 -8.58 7.67
N PRO A 485 22.36 -8.22 7.74
CA PRO A 485 23.06 -8.03 9.02
C PRO A 485 22.49 -6.89 9.87
N HIS A 486 22.02 -5.82 9.22
CA HIS A 486 21.48 -4.64 9.89
C HIS A 486 20.25 -4.13 9.13
N VAL A 487 19.10 -4.07 9.81
CA VAL A 487 17.84 -3.53 9.29
C VAL A 487 16.99 -2.96 10.42
N GLN A 488 16.18 -1.94 10.15
CA GLN A 488 15.11 -1.56 11.07
C GLN A 488 13.91 -2.46 10.82
N ALA A 489 13.59 -3.32 11.79
CA ALA A 489 12.48 -4.25 11.67
C ALA A 489 11.32 -3.79 12.55
N GLN A 490 10.11 -3.97 12.03
CA GLN A 490 8.88 -3.83 12.78
C GLN A 490 8.07 -5.13 12.67
N VAL A 491 7.68 -5.67 13.83
CA VAL A 491 6.92 -6.91 13.97
C VAL A 491 5.61 -6.60 14.70
N GLY A 492 4.49 -6.84 14.03
CA GLY A 492 3.13 -6.66 14.55
C GLY A 492 2.56 -7.95 15.14
N VAL A 493 2.19 -7.94 16.43
CA VAL A 493 1.59 -9.10 17.11
C VAL A 493 0.52 -8.62 18.09
N MET A 494 -0.70 -9.18 18.04
CA MET A 494 -1.79 -8.91 19.00
C MET A 494 -2.07 -7.41 19.27
N GLY A 495 -2.09 -6.58 18.21
CA GLY A 495 -2.32 -5.13 18.36
C GLY A 495 -1.12 -4.35 18.93
N HIS A 496 0.06 -4.97 18.98
CA HIS A 496 1.31 -4.33 19.38
C HIS A 496 2.29 -4.30 18.21
N ALA A 497 3.09 -3.24 18.16
CA ALA A 497 4.20 -3.09 17.24
C ALA A 497 5.51 -3.18 18.03
N ILE A 498 6.33 -4.16 17.67
CA ILE A 498 7.68 -4.35 18.18
C ILE A 498 8.63 -3.74 17.15
N THR A 499 9.38 -2.72 17.53
CA THR A 499 10.29 -2.01 16.62
C THR A 499 11.71 -2.08 17.15
N GLY A 500 12.69 -2.24 16.26
CA GLY A 500 14.08 -2.32 16.68
C GLY A 500 15.07 -2.57 15.55
N GLN A 501 16.34 -2.37 15.85
CA GLN A 501 17.44 -2.78 14.97
C GLN A 501 17.59 -4.30 15.03
N ALA A 502 17.48 -4.93 13.86
CA ALA A 502 17.50 -6.37 13.70
C ALA A 502 18.55 -6.85 12.70
N SER A 503 18.92 -8.11 12.83
CA SER A 503 19.52 -8.92 11.79
C SER A 503 18.53 -10.01 11.37
N ALA A 504 18.49 -10.36 10.09
CA ALA A 504 17.66 -11.44 9.56
C ALA A 504 18.53 -12.46 8.80
N ASP A 505 18.33 -13.75 9.05
CA ASP A 505 18.93 -14.86 8.29
C ASP A 505 17.80 -15.81 7.84
N LEU A 506 17.64 -15.94 6.54
CA LEU A 506 16.69 -16.84 5.88
C LEU A 506 17.47 -17.97 5.23
N ARG A 507 17.03 -19.20 5.44
CA ARG A 507 17.52 -20.40 4.77
C ARG A 507 16.36 -21.25 4.30
N VAL A 508 16.52 -21.86 3.13
CA VAL A 508 15.56 -22.84 2.63
C VAL A 508 16.31 -24.13 2.39
N ASP A 509 16.11 -25.09 3.29
CA ASP A 509 16.66 -26.43 3.17
C ASP A 509 15.60 -27.40 2.62
N ALA A 510 16.00 -28.63 2.31
CA ALA A 510 15.08 -29.72 2.00
C ALA A 510 15.29 -30.89 2.96
N ASP A 511 14.20 -31.57 3.33
CA ASP A 511 14.27 -32.80 4.11
C ASP A 511 14.70 -34.00 3.23
N ALA A 512 14.81 -35.19 3.85
CA ALA A 512 15.18 -36.43 3.16
C ALA A 512 14.19 -36.84 2.04
N ASN A 513 12.96 -36.30 2.05
CA ASN A 513 11.91 -36.55 1.07
C ASN A 513 11.81 -35.43 0.01
N GLY A 514 12.70 -34.44 0.05
CA GLY A 514 12.71 -33.29 -0.85
C GLY A 514 11.66 -32.21 -0.53
N GLN A 515 11.03 -32.25 0.65
CA GLN A 515 10.10 -31.21 1.10
C GLN A 515 10.89 -29.99 1.62
N LEU A 516 10.47 -28.79 1.22
CA LEU A 516 11.13 -27.54 1.59
C LEU A 516 10.91 -27.22 3.08
N LEU A 517 11.99 -26.82 3.74
CA LEU A 517 12.02 -26.38 5.14
C LEU A 517 12.57 -24.94 5.24
N PRO A 518 11.78 -23.92 4.85
CA PRO A 518 12.13 -22.53 5.12
C PRO A 518 12.31 -22.25 6.62
N ALA A 519 13.41 -21.61 6.97
CA ALA A 519 13.73 -21.12 8.29
C ALA A 519 14.11 -19.64 8.22
N LEU A 520 13.48 -18.80 9.05
CA LEU A 520 13.83 -17.39 9.21
C LEU A 520 14.19 -17.14 10.67
N ALA A 521 15.42 -16.71 10.93
CA ALA A 521 15.87 -16.24 12.22
C ALA A 521 15.95 -14.70 12.21
N LEU A 522 15.15 -14.05 13.06
CA LEU A 522 15.19 -12.60 13.26
C LEU A 522 15.70 -12.30 14.67
N LYS A 523 16.76 -11.50 14.77
CA LYS A 523 17.36 -11.10 16.05
C LYS A 523 17.39 -9.59 16.17
N MET A 524 16.65 -9.05 17.12
CA MET A 524 16.68 -7.63 17.47
C MET A 524 17.64 -7.41 18.64
N GLN A 525 18.71 -6.61 18.43
CA GLN A 525 19.64 -6.27 19.50
C GLN A 525 18.98 -5.40 20.56
N GLN A 526 18.16 -4.45 20.11
CA GLN A 526 17.37 -3.55 20.93
C GLN A 526 15.97 -3.49 20.34
N PHE A 527 14.97 -3.54 21.19
CA PHE A 527 13.58 -3.45 20.75
C PHE A 527 12.74 -2.61 21.70
N SER A 528 11.67 -2.05 21.17
CA SER A 528 10.64 -1.37 21.92
C SER A 528 9.28 -1.91 21.51
N ILE A 529 8.35 -2.00 22.47
CA ILE A 529 6.97 -2.42 22.20
C ILE A 529 6.07 -1.22 22.46
N ALA A 530 5.28 -0.89 21.45
CA ALA A 530 4.24 0.11 21.49
C ALA A 530 2.91 -0.50 21.04
N HIS A 531 1.81 0.19 21.31
CA HIS A 531 0.52 -0.19 20.72
C HIS A 531 0.52 0.16 19.22
N SER A 532 -0.16 -0.62 18.39
CA SER A 532 -0.19 -0.39 16.94
C SER A 532 -0.85 0.94 16.55
N ASP A 533 -1.76 1.45 17.38
CA ASP A 533 -2.42 2.76 17.23
C ASP A 533 -1.57 3.94 17.75
N ALA A 534 -0.45 3.68 18.45
CA ALA A 534 0.38 4.70 19.08
C ALA A 534 1.87 4.29 19.11
N THR A 535 2.44 3.99 17.95
CA THR A 535 3.81 3.46 17.79
C THR A 535 4.91 4.36 18.35
N THR A 536 4.65 5.66 18.52
CA THR A 536 5.60 6.64 19.06
C THR A 536 5.69 6.66 20.60
N ARG A 537 4.84 5.89 21.29
CA ARG A 537 4.79 5.82 22.76
C ARG A 537 5.09 4.38 23.23
N PRO A 538 6.36 3.95 23.21
CA PRO A 538 6.72 2.62 23.68
C PRO A 538 6.54 2.51 25.19
N PHE A 539 6.03 1.35 25.64
CA PHE A 539 5.82 1.06 27.05
C PHE A 539 6.66 -0.13 27.55
N VAL A 540 7.27 -0.89 26.64
CA VAL A 540 8.28 -1.90 26.95
C VAL A 540 9.54 -1.59 26.16
N GLN A 541 10.70 -1.77 26.78
CA GLN A 541 12.01 -1.62 26.16
C GLN A 541 12.90 -2.78 26.56
N GLY A 542 13.46 -3.50 25.60
CA GLY A 542 14.33 -4.64 25.87
C GLY A 542 15.49 -4.74 24.90
N SER A 543 16.27 -5.79 25.11
CA SER A 543 17.38 -6.17 24.26
C SER A 543 17.33 -7.67 23.99
N ASP A 544 17.92 -8.09 22.88
CA ASP A 544 18.01 -9.50 22.47
C ASP A 544 16.65 -10.20 22.37
N LEU A 545 15.77 -9.66 21.52
CA LEU A 545 14.57 -10.37 21.10
C LEU A 545 14.91 -11.27 19.93
N ARG A 546 14.53 -12.54 20.04
CA ARG A 546 14.75 -13.56 19.01
C ARG A 546 13.41 -14.12 18.57
N LEU A 547 13.21 -14.15 17.26
CA LEU A 547 12.06 -14.75 16.62
C LEU A 547 12.56 -15.74 15.58
N ASP A 548 12.39 -17.02 15.87
CA ASP A 548 12.72 -18.11 14.96
C ASP A 548 11.43 -18.64 14.34
N LEU A 549 11.39 -18.68 13.02
CA LEU A 549 10.28 -19.17 12.22
C LEU A 549 10.73 -20.42 11.47
N GLN A 550 9.99 -21.51 11.60
CA GLN A 550 10.27 -22.77 10.89
C GLN A 550 9.00 -23.30 10.26
N THR A 551 9.01 -23.43 8.93
CA THR A 551 7.88 -23.98 8.18
C THR A 551 7.94 -25.51 8.18
N ARG A 552 6.79 -26.17 8.39
CA ARG A 552 6.70 -27.64 8.33
C ARG A 552 6.68 -28.17 6.89
N ALA A 553 7.27 -29.34 6.72
CA ALA A 553 7.46 -30.05 5.45
C ALA A 553 6.15 -30.39 4.69
N ASP A 554 5.02 -30.53 5.41
CA ASP A 554 3.71 -30.91 4.85
C ASP A 554 2.89 -29.76 4.23
N ALA A 555 3.41 -28.53 4.22
CA ALA A 555 2.69 -27.36 3.71
C ALA A 555 2.69 -27.31 2.16
N ARG A 556 2.01 -28.26 1.51
CA ARG A 556 1.94 -28.40 0.04
C ARG A 556 1.24 -27.25 -0.70
N ASN A 557 0.75 -26.23 0.01
CA ASN A 557 0.17 -25.02 -0.59
C ASN A 557 0.55 -23.80 0.27
N LEU A 558 1.49 -22.99 -0.23
CA LEU A 558 1.93 -21.72 0.37
C LEU A 558 0.88 -20.60 0.13
N SER A 559 -0.37 -20.78 0.55
CA SER A 559 -1.32 -19.67 0.52
C SER A 559 -0.98 -18.61 1.57
N SER A 560 -0.48 -19.00 2.75
CA SER A 560 -0.01 -18.09 3.81
C SER A 560 1.13 -18.74 4.62
N LEU A 561 2.25 -18.02 4.83
CA LEU A 561 3.35 -18.53 5.67
C LEU A 561 2.97 -18.62 7.15
N ARG A 562 2.00 -17.82 7.61
CA ARG A 562 1.55 -17.79 9.01
C ARG A 562 0.82 -19.08 9.42
N ASP A 563 0.17 -19.76 8.46
CA ASP A 563 -0.63 -20.95 8.71
C ASP A 563 0.20 -22.24 8.71
N ALA A 564 1.42 -22.20 8.18
CA ALA A 564 2.32 -23.35 8.02
C ALA A 564 3.57 -23.31 8.93
N THR A 565 3.78 -22.20 9.64
CA THR A 565 5.04 -21.89 10.31
C THR A 565 4.90 -21.95 11.81
N ARG A 566 5.78 -22.72 12.46
CA ARG A 566 6.00 -22.65 13.90
C ARG A 566 6.86 -21.43 14.18
N ALA A 567 6.46 -20.61 15.16
CA ALA A 567 7.26 -19.49 15.63
C ALA A 567 7.70 -19.70 17.07
N HIS A 568 8.97 -19.38 17.36
CA HIS A 568 9.52 -19.34 18.70
C HIS A 568 9.99 -17.92 19.00
N LEU A 569 9.27 -17.24 19.90
CA LEU A 569 9.59 -15.87 20.31
C LEU A 569 10.17 -15.89 21.73
N VAL A 570 11.38 -15.37 21.88
CA VAL A 570 12.07 -15.29 23.18
C VAL A 570 12.60 -13.89 23.41
N PHE A 571 12.36 -13.37 24.62
CA PHE A 571 13.01 -12.17 25.13
C PHE A 571 13.12 -12.24 26.65
N THR A 572 14.15 -11.61 27.21
CA THR A 572 14.40 -11.62 28.66
C THR A 572 14.62 -10.23 29.20
N ASN A 573 14.17 -9.99 30.42
CA ASN A 573 14.44 -8.77 31.18
C ASN A 573 14.06 -7.46 30.44
N ALA A 574 13.01 -7.48 29.63
CA ALA A 574 12.50 -6.29 28.98
C ALA A 574 11.88 -5.36 30.03
N ARG A 575 12.35 -4.13 30.09
CA ARG A 575 11.95 -3.15 31.10
C ARG A 575 10.59 -2.55 30.75
N VAL A 576 9.76 -2.40 31.78
CA VAL A 576 8.55 -1.59 31.75
C VAL A 576 8.83 -0.35 32.60
N PRO A 577 9.10 0.81 31.99
CA PRO A 577 9.47 2.01 32.72
C PRO A 577 8.36 2.51 33.66
N ASP A 578 7.11 2.32 33.26
CA ASP A 578 5.94 2.76 34.02
C ASP A 578 4.78 1.77 33.88
N LEU A 579 4.38 1.18 35.01
CA LEU A 579 3.29 0.20 35.08
C LEU A 579 1.92 0.80 34.72
N ARG A 580 1.76 2.14 34.74
CA ARG A 580 0.52 2.82 34.30
C ARG A 580 0.15 2.49 32.86
N ALA A 581 1.11 2.08 32.03
CA ALA A 581 0.85 1.64 30.66
C ALA A 581 -0.11 0.44 30.59
N TYR A 582 -0.19 -0.39 31.64
CA TYR A 582 -1.09 -1.54 31.68
C TYR A 582 -2.52 -1.20 32.11
N ASN A 583 -2.80 0.04 32.54
CA ASN A 583 -4.14 0.43 32.97
C ASN A 583 -5.19 0.22 31.86
N ARG A 584 -4.81 0.28 30.58
CA ARG A 584 -5.71 -0.01 29.45
C ARG A 584 -6.28 -1.44 29.47
N TYR A 585 -5.58 -2.37 30.11
CA TYR A 585 -5.99 -3.78 30.21
C TYR A 585 -6.68 -4.12 31.53
N LEU A 586 -6.73 -3.20 32.50
CA LEU A 586 -7.24 -3.47 33.84
C LEU A 586 -8.66 -2.91 34.02
N PRO A 587 -9.45 -3.45 34.98
CA PRO A 587 -10.73 -2.86 35.37
C PRO A 587 -10.45 -1.59 36.18
N GLN A 588 -10.14 -0.47 35.50
CA GLN A 588 -9.49 0.72 36.08
C GLN A 588 -10.15 1.30 37.33
N GLN A 589 -11.47 1.14 37.48
CA GLN A 589 -12.21 1.61 38.65
C GLN A 589 -11.95 0.73 39.89
N GLN A 590 -11.67 -0.56 39.70
CA GLN A 590 -11.42 -1.53 40.77
C GLN A 590 -9.94 -1.83 40.95
N LEU A 591 -9.15 -1.79 39.89
CA LEU A 591 -7.74 -2.15 39.87
C LEU A 591 -7.00 -1.25 38.88
N ARG A 592 -6.06 -0.43 39.38
CA ARG A 592 -5.20 0.39 38.53
C ARG A 592 -3.82 0.56 39.14
N PHE A 593 -2.80 0.71 38.30
CA PHE A 593 -1.49 1.16 38.72
C PHE A 593 -1.45 2.68 38.78
N ASP A 594 -0.92 3.21 39.89
CA ASP A 594 -0.58 4.63 40.07
C ASP A 594 0.93 4.87 39.82
N GLY A 595 1.70 3.81 39.62
CA GLY A 595 3.10 3.84 39.18
C GLY A 595 3.90 2.62 39.62
N GLY A 596 5.21 2.70 39.47
CA GLY A 596 6.15 1.60 39.68
C GLY A 596 6.78 1.18 38.35
N ASN A 597 7.76 0.28 38.43
CA ASN A 597 8.46 -0.23 37.27
C ASN A 597 8.46 -1.76 37.29
N GLY A 598 8.82 -2.35 36.15
CA GLY A 598 8.85 -3.79 36.04
C GLY A 598 9.80 -4.33 34.99
N VAL A 599 9.87 -5.64 34.94
CA VAL A 599 10.58 -6.44 33.96
C VAL A 599 9.65 -7.52 33.43
N LEU A 600 9.76 -7.80 32.14
CA LEU A 600 8.98 -8.79 31.41
C LEU A 600 9.94 -9.74 30.71
N SER A 601 9.70 -11.04 30.82
CA SER A 601 10.38 -12.06 30.02
C SER A 601 9.34 -12.98 29.42
N GLY A 602 9.54 -13.38 28.17
CA GLY A 602 8.61 -14.23 27.43
C GLY A 602 9.35 -15.32 26.68
N ASP A 603 8.77 -16.52 26.67
CA ASP A 603 9.14 -17.63 25.82
C ASP A 603 7.85 -18.23 25.27
N LEU A 604 7.56 -17.99 24.00
CA LEU A 604 6.30 -18.34 23.36
C LEU A 604 6.56 -19.27 22.16
N GLN A 605 5.97 -20.47 22.20
CA GLN A 605 5.96 -21.41 21.09
C GLN A 605 4.58 -21.40 20.43
N ILE A 606 4.56 -20.91 19.20
CA ILE A 606 3.36 -20.72 18.39
C ILE A 606 3.36 -21.81 17.32
N GLU A 607 2.34 -22.66 17.34
CA GLU A 607 2.11 -23.71 16.36
C GLU A 607 1.40 -23.15 15.11
N PRO A 608 1.50 -23.86 13.96
CA PRO A 608 0.82 -23.50 12.73
C PRO A 608 -0.69 -23.22 12.94
N GLY A 609 -1.18 -22.16 12.28
CA GLY A 609 -2.54 -21.63 12.46
C GLY A 609 -2.70 -20.65 13.63
N GLY A 610 -1.61 -20.23 14.28
CA GLY A 610 -1.62 -19.24 15.35
C GLY A 610 -2.06 -19.78 16.72
N ARG A 611 -1.96 -21.09 16.93
CA ARG A 611 -2.27 -21.71 18.24
C ARG A 611 -1.03 -21.70 19.13
N ILE A 612 -1.15 -21.24 20.37
CA ILE A 612 -0.06 -21.37 21.34
C ILE A 612 -0.07 -22.78 21.91
N GLY A 613 0.98 -23.55 21.62
CA GLY A 613 1.18 -24.88 22.19
C GLY A 613 1.63 -24.79 23.64
N LYS A 614 2.74 -24.08 23.87
CA LYS A 614 3.31 -23.79 25.20
C LYS A 614 3.86 -22.37 25.20
N GLY A 615 3.54 -21.60 26.22
CA GLY A 615 4.11 -20.28 26.44
C GLY A 615 4.35 -20.01 27.91
N GLY A 616 5.40 -19.26 28.22
CA GLY A 616 5.72 -18.76 29.55
C GLY A 616 5.91 -17.25 29.51
N LEU A 617 5.26 -16.54 30.44
CA LEU A 617 5.46 -15.12 30.66
C LEU A 617 5.83 -14.89 32.12
N ARG A 618 7.00 -14.28 32.35
CA ARG A 618 7.42 -13.86 33.69
C ARG A 618 7.34 -12.36 33.79
N ILE A 619 6.60 -11.88 34.79
CA ILE A 619 6.40 -10.47 35.09
C ILE A 619 6.97 -10.21 36.47
N GLY A 620 7.89 -9.27 36.58
CA GLY A 620 8.37 -8.74 37.85
C GLY A 620 8.00 -7.27 37.94
N ALA A 621 7.41 -6.83 39.04
CA ALA A 621 7.15 -5.43 39.33
C ALA A 621 7.78 -5.08 40.68
N ARG A 622 8.46 -3.93 40.74
CA ARG A 622 9.12 -3.45 41.96
C ARG A 622 8.53 -2.13 42.37
N ALA A 623 8.34 -1.97 43.68
CA ALA A 623 7.71 -0.77 44.26
C ALA A 623 6.43 -0.38 43.51
N ALA A 624 5.65 -1.37 43.09
CA ALA A 624 4.39 -1.18 42.38
C ALA A 624 3.43 -0.44 43.30
N ARG A 625 2.89 0.68 42.82
CA ARG A 625 1.83 1.44 43.49
C ARG A 625 0.53 1.12 42.78
N LEU A 626 -0.36 0.42 43.46
CA LEU A 626 -1.59 -0.13 42.90
C LEU A 626 -2.77 0.29 43.77
N GLN A 627 -3.86 0.71 43.15
CA GLN A 627 -5.13 0.89 43.83
C GLN A 627 -6.00 -0.34 43.56
N PHE A 628 -6.49 -0.99 44.63
CA PHE A 628 -7.43 -2.12 44.52
C PHE A 628 -8.65 -1.93 45.42
N ALA A 629 -9.86 -1.93 44.86
CA ALA A 629 -11.13 -1.75 45.58
C ALA A 629 -11.14 -0.50 46.52
N GLY A 630 -10.42 0.55 46.12
CA GLY A 630 -10.27 1.78 46.91
C GLY A 630 -9.15 1.76 47.97
N LEU A 631 -8.41 0.66 48.10
CA LEU A 631 -7.22 0.56 48.96
C LEU A 631 -5.96 0.85 48.17
N ALA A 632 -5.09 1.70 48.71
CA ALA A 632 -3.77 1.96 48.16
C ALA A 632 -2.79 0.87 48.64
N LEU A 633 -2.17 0.19 47.68
CA LEU A 633 -1.22 -0.89 47.89
C LEU A 633 0.16 -0.49 47.36
N ARG A 634 1.20 -0.81 48.12
CA ARG A 634 2.58 -0.65 47.66
C ARG A 634 3.36 -1.92 47.95
N GLY A 635 3.98 -2.52 46.94
CA GLY A 635 4.78 -3.74 47.13
C GLY A 635 5.45 -4.24 45.86
N ASP A 636 5.93 -5.47 45.92
CA ASP A 636 6.54 -6.17 44.78
C ASP A 636 5.59 -7.27 44.28
N VAL A 637 5.60 -7.50 42.97
CA VAL A 637 4.79 -8.53 42.30
C VAL A 637 5.70 -9.39 41.44
N ASP A 638 5.57 -10.71 41.56
CA ASP A 638 6.22 -11.66 40.67
C ASP A 638 5.18 -12.64 40.15
N ALA A 639 4.94 -12.64 38.84
CA ALA A 639 4.01 -13.55 38.20
C ALA A 639 4.75 -14.46 37.22
N ASP A 640 4.53 -15.77 37.33
CA ASP A 640 4.90 -16.78 36.34
C ASP A 640 3.60 -17.31 35.73
N LEU A 641 3.31 -16.85 34.51
CA LEU A 641 2.10 -17.20 33.77
C LEU A 641 2.42 -18.25 32.72
N ARG A 642 1.68 -19.36 32.75
CA ARG A 642 1.78 -20.48 31.82
C ARG A 642 0.62 -20.39 30.84
N LEU A 643 0.94 -20.01 29.60
CA LEU A 643 -0.01 -19.87 28.51
C LEU A 643 -0.14 -21.22 27.79
N GLN A 644 -1.31 -21.83 27.90
CA GLN A 644 -1.61 -23.13 27.31
C GLN A 644 -2.88 -23.08 26.47
N ARG A 645 -2.98 -23.99 25.49
CA ARG A 645 -4.19 -24.17 24.64
C ARG A 645 -4.72 -22.84 24.09
N GLY A 646 -3.81 -21.96 23.69
CA GLY A 646 -4.15 -20.58 23.32
C GLY A 646 -4.46 -20.45 21.84
N ASP A 647 -5.36 -19.55 21.49
CA ASP A 647 -5.60 -19.11 20.11
C ASP A 647 -5.25 -17.62 20.01
N LEU A 648 -4.19 -17.29 19.27
CA LEU A 648 -3.74 -15.91 19.09
C LEU A 648 -4.72 -15.05 18.29
N ARG A 649 -5.55 -15.64 17.42
CA ARG A 649 -6.57 -14.90 16.65
C ARG A 649 -7.79 -14.61 17.51
N ALA A 650 -8.22 -15.60 18.28
CA ALA A 650 -9.32 -15.43 19.23
C ALA A 650 -8.91 -14.67 20.49
N GLU A 651 -7.60 -14.51 20.73
CA GLU A 651 -6.99 -13.89 21.92
C GLU A 651 -7.42 -14.59 23.22
N ASN A 652 -7.62 -15.90 23.16
CA ASN A 652 -8.08 -16.72 24.28
C ASN A 652 -6.97 -17.65 24.76
N PHE A 653 -6.74 -17.68 26.07
CA PHE A 653 -5.65 -18.43 26.69
C PHE A 653 -6.12 -19.16 27.94
N SER A 654 -5.59 -20.35 28.19
CA SER A 654 -5.65 -20.98 29.51
C SER A 654 -4.39 -20.60 30.29
N LEU A 655 -4.58 -20.23 31.56
CA LEU A 655 -3.54 -19.84 32.52
C LEU A 655 -3.35 -20.91 33.60
N ASP A 656 -3.71 -22.15 33.32
CA ASP A 656 -3.64 -23.27 34.27
C ASP A 656 -2.19 -23.48 34.73
N ALA A 657 -2.01 -23.72 36.03
CA ALA A 657 -0.72 -23.83 36.72
C ALA A 657 0.14 -22.54 36.70
N SER A 658 -0.48 -21.38 36.47
CA SER A 658 0.18 -20.07 36.67
C SER A 658 0.26 -19.72 38.16
N SER A 659 1.23 -18.88 38.53
CA SER A 659 1.35 -18.38 39.91
C SER A 659 1.69 -16.90 39.96
N ILE A 660 1.12 -16.20 40.94
CA ILE A 660 1.36 -14.78 41.22
C ILE A 660 1.75 -14.67 42.68
N GLN A 661 2.85 -13.98 42.96
CA GLN A 661 3.37 -13.72 44.28
C GLN A 661 3.38 -12.23 44.54
N LEU A 662 2.78 -11.83 45.66
CA LEU A 662 2.82 -10.49 46.20
C LEU A 662 3.76 -10.51 47.40
N ARG A 663 4.73 -9.60 47.44
CA ARG A 663 5.71 -9.49 48.52
C ARG A 663 5.81 -8.05 49.00
N ASN A 664 6.23 -7.88 50.25
CA ASN A 664 6.47 -6.57 50.85
C ASN A 664 5.30 -5.60 50.69
N VAL A 665 4.06 -6.12 50.72
CA VAL A 665 2.88 -5.30 50.48
C VAL A 665 2.57 -4.49 51.73
N GLY A 666 2.46 -3.18 51.54
CA GLY A 666 1.96 -2.23 52.51
C GLY A 666 0.57 -1.75 52.14
N PHE A 667 -0.33 -1.69 53.12
CA PHE A 667 -1.70 -1.16 52.99
C PHE A 667 -2.22 -0.62 54.33
N THR A 668 -3.22 0.25 54.28
CA THR A 668 -3.92 0.71 55.48
C THR A 668 -5.09 -0.22 55.77
N GLY A 669 -5.11 -0.77 56.98
CA GLY A 669 -6.14 -1.67 57.44
C GLY A 669 -7.47 -1.01 57.82
N PRO A 670 -8.47 -1.82 58.17
CA PRO A 670 -9.79 -1.34 58.57
C PRO A 670 -9.79 -0.55 59.89
N ASP A 671 -8.77 -0.77 60.72
CA ASP A 671 -8.48 -0.08 61.98
C ASP A 671 -7.77 1.28 61.80
N GLY A 672 -7.46 1.65 60.56
CA GLY A 672 -6.66 2.83 60.21
C GLY A 672 -5.16 2.64 60.41
N GLN A 673 -4.72 1.46 60.84
CA GLN A 673 -3.30 1.15 61.05
C GLN A 673 -2.64 0.76 59.73
N ARG A 674 -1.43 1.27 59.52
CA ARG A 674 -0.60 0.85 58.39
C ARG A 674 0.00 -0.52 58.69
N ARG A 675 -0.19 -1.46 57.77
CA ARG A 675 0.44 -2.79 57.79
C ARG A 675 1.46 -2.85 56.66
N ASP A 676 2.65 -3.34 56.97
CA ASP A 676 3.72 -3.55 55.99
C ASP A 676 4.22 -5.01 56.05
N GLY A 677 4.80 -5.48 54.94
CA GLY A 677 5.33 -6.85 54.85
C GLY A 677 4.25 -7.93 54.66
N TRP A 678 3.05 -7.56 54.23
CA TRP A 678 2.03 -8.55 53.85
C TRP A 678 2.45 -9.26 52.56
N TRP A 679 2.11 -10.54 52.44
CA TRP A 679 2.42 -11.35 51.27
C TRP A 679 1.25 -12.25 50.92
N ALA A 680 1.17 -12.59 49.63
CA ALA A 680 0.22 -13.57 49.12
C ALA A 680 0.83 -14.38 47.98
N ARG A 681 0.48 -15.65 47.90
CA ARG A 681 0.78 -16.54 46.78
C ARG A 681 -0.52 -17.05 46.20
N ILE A 682 -0.81 -16.64 44.98
CA ILE A 682 -2.01 -16.99 44.22
C ILE A 682 -1.59 -18.02 43.16
N VAL A 683 -2.29 -19.15 43.10
CA VAL A 683 -2.13 -20.17 42.07
C VAL A 683 -3.43 -20.24 41.27
N LEU A 684 -3.31 -20.20 39.94
CA LEU A 684 -4.42 -20.26 38.99
C LEU A 684 -4.54 -21.71 38.49
N ASP A 685 -5.64 -22.39 38.83
CA ASP A 685 -5.78 -23.82 38.54
C ASP A 685 -6.55 -24.07 37.23
N ASP A 686 -7.80 -23.62 37.16
CA ASP A 686 -8.67 -23.71 35.96
C ASP A 686 -9.07 -22.27 35.62
N THR A 687 -8.20 -21.58 34.88
CA THR A 687 -8.39 -20.15 34.59
C THR A 687 -8.24 -19.88 33.11
N ARG A 688 -9.23 -19.19 32.55
CA ARG A 688 -9.26 -18.73 31.17
C ARG A 688 -9.14 -17.23 31.13
N MET A 689 -8.37 -16.73 30.18
CA MET A 689 -8.17 -15.32 29.92
C MET A 689 -8.52 -15.00 28.48
N GLN A 690 -9.29 -13.93 28.28
CA GLN A 690 -9.59 -13.32 27.00
C GLN A 690 -8.81 -12.00 26.95
N TRP A 691 -7.75 -11.94 26.15
CA TRP A 691 -6.87 -10.78 25.96
C TRP A 691 -7.43 -9.77 24.94
N ARG A 692 -8.70 -9.87 24.59
CA ARG A 692 -9.38 -8.87 23.76
C ARG A 692 -9.91 -7.75 24.63
N GLN A 693 -9.87 -6.49 24.19
CA GLN A 693 -10.55 -5.41 24.92
C GLN A 693 -12.07 -5.51 24.75
N PRO A 694 -12.86 -5.53 25.85
CA PRO A 694 -12.45 -5.51 27.26
C PRO A 694 -11.90 -6.85 27.77
N VAL A 695 -10.78 -6.82 28.50
CA VAL A 695 -10.11 -8.04 29.01
C VAL A 695 -11.05 -8.80 29.94
N GLY A 696 -11.06 -10.13 29.79
CA GLY A 696 -11.85 -11.04 30.61
C GLY A 696 -11.00 -12.12 31.26
N VAL A 697 -11.28 -12.46 32.51
CA VAL A 697 -10.65 -13.57 33.24
C VAL A 697 -11.72 -14.33 34.00
N ASP A 698 -11.77 -15.65 33.85
CA ASP A 698 -12.70 -16.51 34.56
C ASP A 698 -11.98 -17.75 35.07
N GLY A 699 -12.10 -18.08 36.35
CA GLY A 699 -11.49 -19.29 36.86
C GLY A 699 -11.51 -19.52 38.36
N ARG A 700 -10.87 -20.61 38.77
CA ARG A 700 -10.64 -20.96 40.18
C ARG A 700 -9.21 -20.64 40.60
N VAL A 701 -9.08 -19.98 41.74
CA VAL A 701 -7.79 -19.62 42.34
C VAL A 701 -7.63 -20.21 43.74
N ARG A 702 -6.38 -20.57 44.06
CA ARG A 702 -5.95 -20.89 45.43
C ARG A 702 -5.00 -19.83 45.91
N ILE A 703 -5.22 -19.32 47.11
CA ILE A 703 -4.46 -18.22 47.66
C ILE A 703 -3.90 -18.65 49.01
N GLN A 704 -2.60 -18.50 49.20
CA GLN A 704 -1.96 -18.53 50.51
C GLN A 704 -1.63 -17.10 50.88
N VAL A 705 -1.99 -16.67 52.07
CA VAL A 705 -1.73 -15.29 52.54
C VAL A 705 -1.12 -15.31 53.92
N ARG A 706 -0.40 -14.23 54.25
CA ARG A 706 0.17 -14.02 55.59
C ARG A 706 -0.89 -14.09 56.68
N ASP A 707 -2.02 -13.44 56.44
CA ASP A 707 -3.15 -13.29 57.35
C ASP A 707 -4.38 -12.73 56.61
N LEU A 708 -5.52 -12.63 57.30
CA LEU A 708 -6.79 -12.11 56.71
C LEU A 708 -6.97 -10.59 56.82
N ALA A 709 -5.95 -9.84 57.25
CA ALA A 709 -6.07 -8.40 57.44
C ALA A 709 -6.54 -7.67 56.18
N PHE A 710 -6.01 -8.08 55.03
CA PHE A 710 -6.37 -7.51 53.74
C PHE A 710 -7.81 -7.83 53.34
N LEU A 711 -8.27 -9.08 53.54
CA LEU A 711 -9.65 -9.47 53.25
C LEU A 711 -10.65 -8.66 54.08
N MET A 712 -10.34 -8.44 55.37
CA MET A 712 -11.16 -7.61 56.25
C MET A 712 -11.22 -6.15 55.79
N ALA A 713 -10.09 -5.58 55.34
CA ALA A 713 -10.02 -4.22 54.81
C ALA A 713 -10.92 -3.98 53.58
N LEU A 714 -11.29 -5.04 52.85
CA LEU A 714 -12.18 -4.94 51.69
C LEU A 714 -13.66 -4.75 52.09
N TYR A 715 -14.09 -5.34 53.21
CA TYR A 715 -15.49 -5.35 53.64
C TYR A 715 -15.84 -4.26 54.65
N THR A 716 -14.87 -3.85 55.47
CA THR A 716 -15.09 -2.91 56.58
C THR A 716 -14.05 -1.80 56.48
N ARG A 717 -14.46 -0.53 56.43
CA ARG A 717 -13.56 0.64 56.37
C ARG A 717 -13.56 1.46 57.66
N ASP A 718 -14.41 1.10 58.61
CA ASP A 718 -14.67 1.79 59.86
C ASP A 718 -14.39 0.87 61.07
N ARG A 719 -14.34 1.46 62.27
CA ARG A 719 -14.07 0.73 63.53
C ARG A 719 -15.26 -0.09 64.06
N SER A 720 -16.32 -0.31 63.28
CA SER A 720 -17.53 -1.03 63.72
C SER A 720 -17.36 -2.55 63.81
N ILE A 721 -16.13 -3.06 63.67
CA ILE A 721 -15.81 -4.50 63.69
C ILE A 721 -15.85 -5.03 65.13
N PRO A 722 -16.55 -6.16 65.39
CA PRO A 722 -16.51 -6.82 66.69
C PRO A 722 -15.08 -7.15 67.14
N ASN A 723 -14.75 -6.89 68.41
CA ASN A 723 -13.39 -7.04 68.95
C ASN A 723 -12.77 -8.42 68.71
N TRP A 724 -13.55 -9.51 68.77
CA TRP A 724 -13.05 -10.86 68.51
C TRP A 724 -12.68 -11.08 67.03
N MET A 725 -13.29 -10.35 66.09
CA MET A 725 -12.92 -10.41 64.67
C MET A 725 -11.61 -9.67 64.39
N LEU A 726 -11.23 -8.68 65.20
CA LEU A 726 -9.91 -8.05 65.11
C LEU A 726 -8.79 -9.04 65.40
N GLN A 727 -9.04 -10.05 66.25
CA GLN A 727 -8.05 -11.09 66.51
C GLN A 727 -7.85 -12.05 65.30
N LEU A 728 -8.81 -12.13 64.35
CA LEU A 728 -8.70 -12.97 63.14
C LEU A 728 -7.64 -12.41 62.17
N VAL A 729 -7.49 -11.09 62.20
CA VAL A 729 -6.53 -10.33 61.40
C VAL A 729 -5.10 -10.77 61.69
N ASP A 730 -4.80 -11.20 62.92
CA ASP A 730 -3.46 -11.61 63.35
C ASP A 730 -3.32 -13.13 63.57
N ALA A 731 -4.31 -13.93 63.13
CA ALA A 731 -4.36 -15.37 63.41
C ALA A 731 -3.38 -16.23 62.59
N GLY A 732 -2.40 -15.60 61.92
CA GLY A 732 -1.37 -16.29 61.12
C GLY A 732 -1.84 -16.68 59.72
N GLN A 733 -1.01 -17.51 59.07
CA GLN A 733 -1.18 -17.87 57.65
C GLN A 733 -2.54 -18.51 57.37
N ALA A 734 -3.14 -18.14 56.25
CA ALA A 734 -4.44 -18.64 55.83
C ALA A 734 -4.39 -19.21 54.41
N GLN A 735 -5.16 -20.27 54.20
CA GLN A 735 -5.40 -20.85 52.87
C GLN A 735 -6.81 -20.48 52.41
N LEU A 736 -6.90 -19.97 51.19
CA LEU A 736 -8.14 -19.54 50.56
C LEU A 736 -8.36 -20.23 49.22
N THR A 737 -9.60 -20.52 48.90
CA THR A 737 -10.05 -20.94 47.57
C THR A 737 -11.16 -20.01 47.13
N ALA A 738 -11.16 -19.54 45.87
CA ALA A 738 -12.22 -18.69 45.35
C ALA A 738 -12.47 -18.95 43.86
N ARG A 739 -13.67 -18.61 43.38
CA ARG A 739 -13.94 -18.39 41.96
C ARG A 739 -13.88 -16.91 41.65
N VAL A 740 -13.15 -16.56 40.61
CA VAL A 740 -12.97 -15.19 40.17
C VAL A 740 -13.52 -15.06 38.76
N HIS A 741 -14.33 -14.04 38.55
CA HIS A 741 -14.82 -13.64 37.25
C HIS A 741 -14.60 -12.14 37.08
N TRP A 742 -13.85 -11.76 36.06
CA TRP A 742 -13.59 -10.39 35.68
C TRP A 742 -14.00 -10.21 34.23
N GLN A 743 -14.84 -9.22 33.98
CA GLN A 743 -15.22 -8.81 32.63
C GLN A 743 -15.46 -7.29 32.60
N GLY A 744 -14.70 -6.57 31.77
CA GLY A 744 -14.79 -5.11 31.70
C GLY A 744 -14.49 -4.46 33.05
N GLU A 745 -15.44 -3.71 33.60
CA GLU A 745 -15.33 -3.04 34.92
C GLU A 745 -15.97 -3.85 36.07
N THR A 746 -16.38 -5.09 35.82
CA THR A 746 -16.99 -5.94 36.83
C THR A 746 -15.99 -6.98 37.31
N VAL A 747 -15.74 -7.02 38.62
CA VAL A 747 -14.92 -8.05 39.28
C VAL A 747 -15.80 -8.75 40.32
N ILE A 748 -15.95 -10.06 40.17
CA ILE A 748 -16.72 -10.92 41.06
C ILE A 748 -15.75 -11.94 41.66
N VAL A 749 -15.75 -12.02 42.99
CA VAL A 749 -15.11 -13.08 43.75
C VAL A 749 -16.23 -13.82 44.46
N ASP A 750 -16.44 -15.08 44.13
CA ASP A 750 -17.53 -15.88 44.67
C ASP A 750 -17.01 -17.19 45.26
N ARG A 751 -17.78 -17.75 46.19
CA ARG A 751 -17.42 -18.98 46.92
C ARG A 751 -16.01 -18.91 47.49
N LEU A 752 -15.62 -17.74 48.03
CA LEU A 752 -14.36 -17.59 48.73
C LEU A 752 -14.47 -18.34 50.06
N GLN A 753 -13.58 -19.29 50.28
CA GLN A 753 -13.47 -20.02 51.54
C GLN A 753 -12.07 -19.81 52.09
N ALA A 754 -11.97 -19.25 53.28
CA ALA A 754 -10.72 -19.02 54.00
C ALA A 754 -10.68 -19.91 55.24
N ARG A 755 -9.56 -20.61 55.46
CA ARG A 755 -9.38 -21.46 56.63
C ARG A 755 -7.96 -21.43 57.15
N ASN A 756 -7.83 -21.54 58.45
CA ASN A 756 -6.59 -21.91 59.14
C ASN A 756 -6.93 -22.81 60.34
N GLU A 757 -5.99 -23.03 61.25
CA GLU A 757 -6.20 -23.87 62.45
C GLU A 757 -7.21 -23.27 63.45
N ARG A 758 -7.48 -21.96 63.38
CA ARG A 758 -8.23 -21.21 64.41
C ARG A 758 -9.58 -20.67 63.93
N PHE A 759 -9.75 -20.46 62.63
CA PHE A 759 -10.95 -19.83 62.06
C PHE A 759 -11.39 -20.46 60.72
N GLN A 760 -12.65 -20.19 60.38
CA GLN A 760 -13.22 -20.45 59.06
C GLN A 760 -13.96 -19.19 58.58
N GLY A 761 -13.78 -18.82 57.31
CA GLY A 761 -14.40 -17.66 56.69
C GLY A 761 -14.98 -18.01 55.34
N ASP A 762 -16.17 -17.51 55.05
CA ASP A 762 -16.86 -17.70 53.77
C ASP A 762 -17.24 -16.32 53.23
N ALA A 763 -16.87 -15.99 51.98
CA ALA A 763 -17.08 -14.66 51.41
C ALA A 763 -17.53 -14.68 49.95
N ARG A 764 -18.27 -13.65 49.57
CA ARG A 764 -18.62 -13.33 48.19
C ARG A 764 -18.61 -11.81 48.02
N LEU A 765 -18.06 -11.32 46.92
CA LEU A 765 -17.83 -9.91 46.63
C LEU A 765 -18.06 -9.62 45.15
N ARG A 766 -18.86 -8.59 44.87
CA ARG A 766 -19.06 -8.00 43.56
C ARG A 766 -18.63 -6.54 43.60
N LEU A 767 -17.70 -6.19 42.73
CA LEU A 767 -17.21 -4.84 42.50
C LEU A 767 -17.65 -4.44 41.10
N GLN A 768 -18.47 -3.41 40.99
CA GLN A 768 -18.95 -2.89 39.71
C GLN A 768 -19.00 -1.36 39.77
N GLY A 769 -18.16 -0.73 38.97
CA GLY A 769 -17.86 0.70 39.11
C GLY A 769 -17.45 1.06 40.55
N ASN A 770 -18.11 2.07 41.12
CA ASN A 770 -17.95 2.45 42.54
C ASN A 770 -18.85 1.63 43.50
N GLN A 771 -19.73 0.78 42.99
CA GLN A 771 -20.61 -0.03 43.82
C GLN A 771 -19.89 -1.30 44.29
N ARG A 772 -20.03 -1.58 45.58
CA ARG A 772 -19.48 -2.76 46.23
C ARG A 772 -20.63 -3.49 46.89
N SER A 773 -20.75 -4.78 46.64
CA SER A 773 -21.77 -5.60 47.29
C SER A 773 -21.24 -6.98 47.58
N GLY A 774 -21.69 -7.59 48.66
CA GLY A 774 -21.18 -8.89 49.05
C GLY A 774 -21.65 -9.32 50.42
N SER A 775 -21.21 -10.51 50.82
CA SER A 775 -21.40 -11.00 52.17
C SER A 775 -20.14 -11.73 52.63
N LEU A 776 -19.82 -11.60 53.90
CA LEU A 776 -18.72 -12.27 54.57
C LEU A 776 -19.27 -12.92 55.83
N LEU A 777 -18.96 -14.18 56.07
CA LEU A 777 -19.21 -14.92 57.30
C LEU A 777 -17.86 -15.28 57.91
N ALA A 778 -17.60 -14.86 59.14
CA ALA A 778 -16.42 -15.22 59.91
C ALA A 778 -16.81 -16.10 61.10
N ARG A 779 -16.01 -17.14 61.36
CA ARG A 779 -16.24 -18.11 62.44
C ARG A 779 -14.96 -18.39 63.21
N TRP A 780 -15.04 -18.35 64.53
CA TRP A 780 -13.95 -18.70 65.45
C TRP A 780 -14.51 -19.50 66.63
N GLY A 781 -14.26 -20.81 66.66
CA GLY A 781 -14.85 -21.68 67.68
C GLY A 781 -16.38 -21.62 67.65
N LEU A 782 -17.00 -21.19 68.76
CA LEU A 782 -18.46 -21.00 68.88
C LEU A 782 -18.95 -19.62 68.39
N LEU A 783 -18.04 -18.68 68.11
CA LEU A 783 -18.40 -17.32 67.68
C LEU A 783 -18.59 -17.28 66.16
N SER A 784 -19.67 -16.64 65.72
CA SER A 784 -19.92 -16.38 64.30
C SER A 784 -20.47 -14.97 64.11
N ALA A 785 -19.97 -14.24 63.12
CA ALA A 785 -20.55 -12.99 62.65
C ALA A 785 -20.60 -13.00 61.12
N ALA A 786 -21.66 -12.43 60.58
CA ALA A 786 -21.75 -12.14 59.16
C ALA A 786 -21.86 -10.63 58.95
N VAL A 787 -21.32 -10.15 57.84
CA VAL A 787 -21.47 -8.77 57.38
C VAL A 787 -21.96 -8.78 55.94
N GLY A 788 -23.02 -8.03 55.68
CA GLY A 788 -23.48 -7.67 54.35
C GLY A 788 -22.85 -6.36 53.93
N LEU A 789 -22.38 -6.28 52.69
CA LEU A 789 -21.91 -5.05 52.08
C LEU A 789 -22.93 -4.64 51.01
N ARG A 790 -23.50 -3.44 51.14
CA ARG A 790 -24.28 -2.75 50.10
C ARG A 790 -23.79 -1.31 50.01
N GLY A 791 -22.94 -1.03 49.04
CA GLY A 791 -22.18 0.22 48.96
C GLY A 791 -21.04 0.23 49.97
N ASP A 792 -20.89 1.34 50.70
CA ASP A 792 -19.83 1.54 51.69
C ASP A 792 -20.28 1.29 53.14
N VAL A 793 -21.54 0.90 53.36
CA VAL A 793 -22.12 0.67 54.68
C VAL A 793 -22.13 -0.83 55.02
N PRO A 794 -21.46 -1.27 56.09
CA PRO A 794 -21.51 -2.65 56.56
C PRO A 794 -22.79 -2.94 57.38
N GLU A 795 -23.51 -3.99 57.04
CA GLU A 795 -24.70 -4.49 57.75
C GLU A 795 -24.33 -5.74 58.57
N TRP A 796 -24.26 -5.61 59.90
CA TRP A 796 -23.79 -6.67 60.79
C TRP A 796 -24.90 -7.62 61.25
N HIS A 797 -24.63 -8.93 61.18
CA HIS A 797 -25.50 -9.99 61.66
C HIS A 797 -24.73 -10.91 62.62
N LEU A 798 -24.98 -10.77 63.92
CA LEU A 798 -24.33 -11.56 64.98
C LEU A 798 -25.16 -12.79 65.41
N LEU A 799 -26.48 -12.69 65.33
CA LEU A 799 -27.41 -13.78 65.62
C LEU A 799 -27.76 -14.51 64.33
N ARG A 800 -27.76 -15.85 64.36
CA ARG A 800 -28.07 -16.70 63.19
C ARG A 800 -27.25 -16.34 61.93
N ALA A 801 -26.04 -15.83 62.13
CA ALA A 801 -25.14 -15.33 61.07
C ALA A 801 -24.96 -16.32 59.91
N GLN A 802 -24.82 -17.61 60.23
CA GLN A 802 -24.67 -18.68 59.23
C GLN A 802 -25.93 -18.89 58.39
N GLN A 803 -27.11 -18.83 59.00
CA GLN A 803 -28.39 -18.98 58.29
C GLN A 803 -28.62 -17.79 57.36
N TRP A 804 -28.30 -16.59 57.83
CA TRP A 804 -28.34 -15.37 57.03
C TRP A 804 -27.39 -15.44 55.82
N TYR A 805 -26.14 -15.85 56.01
CA TYR A 805 -25.16 -15.95 54.92
C TYR A 805 -25.57 -16.99 53.86
N ARG A 806 -26.12 -18.13 54.29
CA ARG A 806 -26.62 -19.19 53.38
C ARG A 806 -27.86 -18.77 52.60
N ALA A 807 -28.66 -17.84 53.11
CA ALA A 807 -29.81 -17.29 52.39
C ALA A 807 -29.41 -16.30 51.29
N GLN A 808 -28.17 -15.81 51.28
CA GLN A 808 -27.68 -14.91 50.24
C GLN A 808 -27.43 -15.68 48.92
N PRO A 809 -27.80 -15.10 47.76
CA PRO A 809 -27.61 -15.75 46.47
C PRO A 809 -26.12 -15.83 46.10
N ASP A 810 -25.74 -16.91 45.41
CA ASP A 810 -24.43 -17.02 44.77
C ASP A 810 -24.30 -16.00 43.63
N LEU A 811 -23.10 -15.45 43.48
CA LEU A 811 -22.84 -14.40 42.48
C LEU A 811 -22.51 -14.99 41.11
N LEU A 812 -21.97 -16.21 41.09
CA LEU A 812 -21.64 -16.98 39.90
C LEU A 812 -22.41 -18.29 39.91
N ARG A 813 -23.13 -18.57 38.82
CA ARG A 813 -23.90 -19.81 38.63
C ARG A 813 -22.99 -21.05 38.53
#